data_AF-A0AAE0FJ89-F1
#
_entry.id   AF-A0AAE0FJ89-F1
#
_cell.length_a   1.000
_cell.length_b   1.000
_cell.length_c   1.000
_cell.angle_alpha   90.00
_cell.angle_beta   90.00
_cell.angle_gamma   90.00
#
_symmetry.space_group_name_H-M   'P 1'
#
loop_
_entity.id
_entity.type
_entity.pdbx_description
1 polymer ?
#
loop_
_entity_poly.entity_id
_entity_poly.type
_entity_poly.pdbx_seq_one_letter_code
_entity_poly.pdbx_strand_id
1 'polypeptide(L)'
;MKTHEEKLHPTELSKERAKNRNLLLGRFARPCEASQVTVEPIIPPHVAVDMPAEEVVIEIPEADIFESQAEPEIFLSTQPQASSSLSSAGPLSMLRKIYKAVRHIPSNFSTYADTIANKVVAKISARIDKLEVSNVSNASLDKSKKPLLEMNLQSSKTLAELIRVFDLQIDVDSGTCACRLCRLNCNFAQETASKIFPGGNRDKFGIFTLPEGADLRPFKTVLRKHFESAAHSWCAEYDAWTQLQQSRYAKVGLILARNAYFIIREALSYLCFERLVHEDHCKGLQVGTLNHSTAFISEFMVHMHSVLKDKIVLFLDTVDPATGQRPVYAINADKVTELRRTGQIVGMLVMVEGVIKAIFLGDPPVTQGHDAKGVCKNILVVLVDIFGFTAESMQAQCSGMAFDGAYFKLHAEEALCVALEVDLDWILPNWDGAHKLEKVLDDVRWQDASTVWHRAIAKNTGEILSKISWGKGYEEAREVGEALNRRFLNPKAHCDTRFAQAERKVYQNMGDNYLIIVTHNRQLAHLDVRTLPDTQRTRARERAAEAKEFLKEMTKLAFVVRILGLSDLLRCVKDLALFQQTVNTLPWEVVEREVHFHDVQMNTQLTGQLHDCKLTEEDFPMLFKHQEDLMQKRYMGVELTTAPVFAGNGKAAFKSLLKELAK
;
A
#
# COMPACT_ATOMS: atom_id res chain seq x y z
N MET A 1 30.83 36.63 13.58
CA MET A 1 30.34 36.98 14.94
C MET A 1 30.82 35.89 15.90
N LYS A 2 31.44 36.28 17.01
CA LYS A 2 32.11 35.39 17.97
C LYS A 2 31.12 34.39 18.60
N THR A 3 31.51 33.12 18.63
CA THR A 3 30.80 32.00 19.24
C THR A 3 30.95 32.01 20.77
N HIS A 4 29.83 31.99 21.49
CA HIS A 4 29.76 31.61 22.89
C HIS A 4 29.21 30.17 22.95
N GLU A 5 30.06 29.22 23.28
CA GLU A 5 29.65 27.86 23.66
C GLU A 5 29.42 27.83 25.17
N GLU A 6 28.16 27.73 25.60
CA GLU A 6 27.83 27.29 26.95
C GLU A 6 27.43 25.81 26.92
N LYS A 7 28.24 24.98 27.56
CA LYS A 7 27.96 23.57 27.79
C LYS A 7 26.96 23.43 28.94
N LEU A 8 25.73 23.04 28.64
CA LEU A 8 24.76 22.63 29.66
C LEU A 8 25.06 21.22 30.18
N HIS A 9 25.02 21.07 31.51
CA HIS A 9 25.32 19.82 32.22
C HIS A 9 24.21 18.77 32.01
N PRO A 10 24.53 17.45 31.93
CA PRO A 10 23.57 16.38 31.60
C PRO A 10 22.34 16.25 32.52
N THR A 11 22.41 16.81 33.74
CA THR A 11 21.35 16.77 34.74
C THR A 11 20.20 17.76 34.48
N GLU A 12 20.41 18.82 33.71
CA GLU A 12 19.35 19.78 33.36
C GLU A 12 18.50 19.33 32.15
N LEU A 13 19.14 18.69 31.16
CA LEU A 13 18.48 18.06 30.00
C LEU A 13 17.47 16.97 30.41
N SER A 14 17.71 16.28 31.52
CA SER A 14 16.80 15.28 32.10
C SER A 14 15.52 15.92 32.67
N LYS A 15 15.67 17.04 33.38
CA LYS A 15 14.53 17.76 33.99
C LYS A 15 13.66 18.45 32.95
N GLU A 16 14.26 18.95 31.87
CA GLU A 16 13.54 19.61 30.78
C GLU A 16 12.76 18.60 29.91
N ARG A 17 13.32 17.39 29.69
CA ARG A 17 12.60 16.27 29.05
C ARG A 17 11.42 15.75 29.88
N ALA A 18 11.54 15.70 31.21
CA ALA A 18 10.44 15.33 32.09
C ALA A 18 9.31 16.38 32.11
N LYS A 19 9.66 17.67 32.05
CA LYS A 19 8.68 18.78 32.02
C LYS A 19 7.90 18.82 30.70
N ASN A 20 8.56 18.54 29.57
CA ASN A 20 7.91 18.49 28.26
C ASN A 20 7.04 17.23 28.04
N ARG A 21 7.36 16.11 28.70
CA ARG A 21 6.55 14.89 28.65
C ARG A 21 5.18 15.05 29.34
N ASN A 22 5.12 15.82 30.44
CA ASN A 22 3.86 16.10 31.14
C ASN A 22 2.98 17.13 30.43
N LEU A 23 3.55 18.02 29.61
CA LEU A 23 2.79 18.99 28.80
C LEU A 23 2.09 18.36 27.58
N LEU A 24 2.63 17.24 27.05
CA LEU A 24 2.03 16.51 25.93
C LEU A 24 0.91 15.55 26.35
N LEU A 25 0.98 14.99 27.56
CA LEU A 25 -0.05 14.07 28.09
C LEU A 25 -1.29 14.80 28.64
N GLY A 26 -1.19 16.10 28.96
CA GLY A 26 -2.32 16.90 29.45
C GLY A 26 -3.30 17.42 28.39
N ARG A 27 -3.05 17.20 27.09
CA ARG A 27 -3.90 17.73 25.98
C ARG A 27 -4.87 16.73 25.36
N PHE A 28 -4.87 15.46 25.76
CA PHE A 28 -5.72 14.41 25.16
C PHE A 28 -6.77 13.77 26.07
N ALA A 29 -7.00 14.32 27.27
CA ALA A 29 -8.07 13.84 28.15
C ALA A 29 -9.20 14.88 28.26
N ARG A 30 -10.24 14.74 27.44
CA ARG A 30 -11.61 15.19 27.81
C ARG A 30 -12.50 13.95 27.89
N PRO A 31 -13.18 13.70 29.02
CA PRO A 31 -14.20 12.66 29.08
C PRO A 31 -15.45 13.15 28.33
N CYS A 32 -15.98 12.33 27.42
CA CYS A 32 -17.32 12.53 26.86
C CYS A 32 -18.36 12.00 27.84
N GLU A 33 -19.22 12.88 28.33
CA GLU A 33 -20.44 12.54 29.05
C GLU A 33 -21.44 11.89 28.07
N ALA A 34 -21.93 10.71 28.43
CA ALA A 34 -22.94 9.98 27.68
C ALA A 34 -24.31 10.65 27.86
N SER A 35 -24.91 11.12 26.77
CA SER A 35 -26.33 11.45 26.71
C SER A 35 -27.09 10.25 26.15
N GLN A 36 -28.00 9.71 26.95
CA GLN A 36 -28.92 8.65 26.56
C GLN A 36 -29.96 9.23 25.59
N VAL A 37 -30.03 8.67 24.39
CA VAL A 37 -31.18 8.83 23.48
C VAL A 37 -31.73 7.44 23.20
N THR A 38 -32.89 7.15 23.77
CA THR A 38 -33.72 5.99 23.45
C THR A 38 -34.41 6.22 22.11
N VAL A 39 -34.19 5.31 21.15
CA VAL A 39 -34.96 5.23 19.90
C VAL A 39 -35.67 3.89 19.89
N GLU A 40 -37.00 3.92 19.97
CA GLU A 40 -37.86 2.74 19.80
C GLU A 40 -37.88 2.29 18.33
N PRO A 41 -37.86 0.97 18.04
CA PRO A 41 -37.99 0.48 16.68
C PRO A 41 -39.46 0.40 16.24
N ILE A 42 -39.76 1.04 15.11
CA ILE A 42 -41.04 0.91 14.39
C ILE A 42 -41.02 -0.42 13.62
N ILE A 43 -41.95 -1.32 13.96
CA ILE A 43 -42.19 -2.60 13.27
C ILE A 43 -43.31 -2.40 12.22
N PRO A 44 -43.10 -2.74 10.93
CA PRO A 44 -44.20 -2.83 9.97
C PRO A 44 -44.81 -4.25 9.94
N PRO A 45 -46.10 -4.39 9.56
CA PRO A 45 -46.89 -5.59 9.82
C PRO A 45 -46.58 -6.74 8.87
N HIS A 46 -46.57 -7.95 9.44
CA HIS A 46 -46.50 -9.22 8.71
C HIS A 46 -47.75 -9.46 7.86
N VAL A 47 -47.55 -9.75 6.57
CA VAL A 47 -48.56 -10.40 5.72
C VAL A 47 -48.18 -11.87 5.61
N ALA A 48 -49.02 -12.74 6.14
CA ALA A 48 -48.89 -14.19 6.00
C ALA A 48 -49.40 -14.63 4.62
N VAL A 49 -48.59 -15.40 3.90
CA VAL A 49 -49.03 -16.18 2.74
C VAL A 49 -48.50 -17.59 2.91
N ASP A 50 -49.40 -18.52 3.19
CA ASP A 50 -49.18 -19.97 3.10
C ASP A 50 -48.98 -20.36 1.64
N MET A 51 -48.04 -21.28 1.35
CA MET A 51 -48.12 -22.28 0.28
C MET A 51 -46.92 -23.27 0.32
N PRO A 52 -47.00 -24.45 -0.32
CA PRO A 52 -46.67 -25.75 0.27
C PRO A 52 -45.22 -26.22 0.04
N ALA A 53 -44.81 -27.19 0.86
CA ALA A 53 -43.54 -27.89 0.77
C ALA A 53 -43.54 -28.91 -0.38
N GLU A 54 -42.58 -28.79 -1.30
CA GLU A 54 -42.14 -29.91 -2.15
C GLU A 54 -40.67 -30.20 -1.86
N GLU A 55 -40.39 -31.44 -1.48
CA GLU A 55 -39.04 -31.97 -1.29
C GLU A 55 -38.40 -32.25 -2.66
N VAL A 56 -37.25 -31.63 -2.93
CA VAL A 56 -36.41 -31.97 -4.09
C VAL A 56 -35.12 -32.58 -3.56
N VAL A 57 -34.97 -33.90 -3.73
CA VAL A 57 -33.74 -34.65 -3.48
C VAL A 57 -32.84 -34.51 -4.71
N ILE A 58 -31.61 -34.02 -4.54
CA ILE A 58 -30.59 -33.99 -5.60
C ILE A 58 -29.34 -34.71 -5.07
N GLU A 59 -29.01 -35.83 -5.70
CA GLU A 59 -27.76 -36.56 -5.51
C GLU A 59 -26.60 -35.86 -6.24
N ILE A 60 -25.45 -35.78 -5.60
CA ILE A 60 -24.20 -35.23 -6.17
C ILE A 60 -23.25 -36.41 -6.44
N PRO A 61 -22.73 -36.59 -7.67
CA PRO A 61 -21.68 -37.56 -7.94
C PRO A 61 -20.29 -36.97 -7.66
N GLU A 62 -19.44 -37.77 -7.01
CA GLU A 62 -18.02 -37.52 -6.76
C GLU A 62 -17.14 -37.78 -8.00
N ALA A 63 -15.85 -37.38 -7.89
CA ALA A 63 -14.67 -37.68 -8.72
C ALA A 63 -14.23 -36.52 -9.67
N ASP A 64 -12.95 -36.20 -9.90
CA ASP A 64 -11.68 -36.88 -9.59
C ASP A 64 -10.49 -35.89 -9.60
N ILE A 65 -9.40 -36.34 -8.97
CA ILE A 65 -8.08 -35.71 -8.86
C ILE A 65 -7.21 -36.06 -10.09
N PHE A 66 -6.48 -35.09 -10.65
CA PHE A 66 -5.29 -35.38 -11.47
C PHE A 66 -4.19 -34.31 -11.30
N GLU A 67 -3.00 -34.77 -10.94
CA GLU A 67 -1.70 -34.07 -11.03
C GLU A 67 -1.10 -34.23 -12.44
N SER A 68 -0.38 -33.22 -12.95
CA SER A 68 0.85 -33.46 -13.74
C SER A 68 1.71 -32.19 -13.88
N GLN A 69 3.02 -32.39 -13.72
CA GLN A 69 4.12 -31.44 -13.95
C GLN A 69 4.48 -31.30 -15.45
N ALA A 70 5.03 -30.14 -15.84
CA ALA A 70 6.27 -29.94 -16.64
C ALA A 70 6.25 -28.61 -17.43
N GLU A 71 7.38 -27.88 -17.39
CA GLU A 71 7.69 -26.65 -18.15
C GLU A 71 8.34 -26.96 -19.55
N PRO A 72 9.00 -26.02 -20.28
CA PRO A 72 8.40 -25.36 -21.45
C PRO A 72 9.25 -25.51 -22.74
N GLU A 73 8.64 -25.32 -23.91
CA GLU A 73 9.38 -25.06 -25.16
C GLU A 73 8.81 -23.84 -25.91
N ILE A 74 9.74 -23.00 -26.35
CA ILE A 74 9.55 -21.78 -27.15
C ILE A 74 9.66 -22.15 -28.63
N PHE A 75 8.71 -21.77 -29.49
CA PHE A 75 8.98 -21.47 -30.90
C PHE A 75 7.97 -20.45 -31.47
N LEU A 76 8.53 -19.46 -32.18
CA LEU A 76 7.85 -18.37 -32.89
C LEU A 76 7.19 -18.84 -34.20
N SER A 77 6.14 -18.10 -34.60
CA SER A 77 5.85 -17.64 -35.99
C SER A 77 4.54 -18.11 -36.67
N THR A 78 3.84 -17.09 -37.20
CA THR A 78 2.93 -17.04 -38.37
C THR A 78 1.49 -17.56 -38.30
N GLN A 79 0.56 -16.60 -38.46
CA GLN A 79 -0.79 -16.74 -39.03
C GLN A 79 -0.77 -16.38 -40.54
N PRO A 80 -1.88 -16.48 -41.31
CA PRO A 80 -3.17 -17.17 -41.10
C PRO A 80 -3.63 -18.02 -42.32
N GLN A 81 -4.66 -18.87 -42.15
CA GLN A 81 -5.77 -18.94 -43.12
C GLN A 81 -6.99 -19.68 -42.57
N ALA A 82 -8.17 -19.17 -42.93
CA ALA A 82 -9.48 -19.64 -42.55
C ALA A 82 -9.98 -20.79 -43.44
N SER A 83 -10.68 -21.75 -42.85
CA SER A 83 -12.05 -22.16 -43.24
C SER A 83 -12.42 -23.51 -42.62
N SER A 84 -13.65 -23.56 -42.10
CA SER A 84 -14.63 -24.67 -42.19
C SER A 84 -15.41 -24.89 -40.89
N SER A 85 -16.71 -24.63 -41.05
CA SER A 85 -17.88 -25.13 -40.32
C SER A 85 -17.69 -26.20 -39.24
N LEU A 86 -18.16 -25.90 -38.03
CA LEU A 86 -18.82 -26.88 -37.17
C LEU A 86 -19.90 -26.22 -36.32
N SER A 87 -21.12 -26.70 -36.48
CA SER A 87 -22.29 -26.43 -35.65
C SER A 87 -22.09 -27.01 -34.25
N SER A 88 -22.25 -26.20 -33.21
CA SER A 88 -22.78 -26.69 -31.93
C SER A 88 -23.27 -25.51 -31.08
N ALA A 89 -24.40 -25.71 -30.42
CA ALA A 89 -25.07 -24.71 -29.60
C ALA A 89 -24.15 -24.22 -28.47
N GLY A 90 -23.70 -22.97 -28.59
CA GLY A 90 -22.73 -22.38 -27.68
C GLY A 90 -23.29 -21.90 -26.31
N PRO A 91 -22.40 -21.32 -25.49
CA PRO A 91 -22.60 -20.89 -24.09
C PRO A 91 -23.82 -19.99 -23.83
N LEU A 92 -24.36 -19.37 -24.89
CA LEU A 92 -25.55 -18.53 -24.86
C LEU A 92 -26.83 -19.27 -24.45
N SER A 93 -26.97 -20.57 -24.73
CA SER A 93 -28.14 -21.35 -24.27
C SER A 93 -28.07 -21.65 -22.77
N MET A 94 -26.87 -21.88 -22.25
CA MET A 94 -26.60 -22.07 -20.82
C MET A 94 -26.77 -20.76 -20.05
N LEU A 95 -26.26 -19.65 -20.58
CA LEU A 95 -26.46 -18.31 -20.00
C LEU A 95 -27.94 -17.89 -19.97
N ARG A 96 -28.75 -18.25 -20.97
CA ARG A 96 -30.21 -18.02 -20.95
C ARG A 96 -30.94 -18.88 -19.93
N LYS A 97 -30.48 -20.12 -19.68
CA LYS A 97 -31.01 -20.98 -18.62
C LYS A 97 -30.61 -20.47 -17.23
N ILE A 98 -29.38 -20.01 -17.05
CA ILE A 98 -28.89 -19.37 -15.82
C ILE A 98 -29.66 -18.07 -15.56
N TYR A 99 -29.83 -17.22 -16.57
CA TYR A 99 -30.58 -15.96 -16.45
C TYR A 99 -32.07 -16.19 -16.11
N LYS A 100 -32.71 -17.22 -16.67
CA LYS A 100 -34.08 -17.61 -16.29
C LYS A 100 -34.16 -18.21 -14.88
N ALA A 101 -33.16 -18.98 -14.45
CA ALA A 101 -33.09 -19.53 -13.10
C ALA A 101 -32.86 -18.44 -12.04
N VAL A 102 -31.99 -17.46 -12.34
CA VAL A 102 -31.70 -16.31 -11.45
C VAL A 102 -32.89 -15.36 -11.33
N ARG A 103 -33.70 -15.20 -12.38
CA ARG A 103 -34.89 -14.33 -12.38
C ARG A 103 -36.05 -14.86 -11.52
N HIS A 104 -36.04 -16.13 -11.16
CA HIS A 104 -37.06 -16.75 -10.29
C HIS A 104 -36.59 -17.01 -8.86
N ILE A 105 -35.42 -16.49 -8.47
CA ILE A 105 -35.00 -16.51 -7.07
C ILE A 105 -35.89 -15.54 -6.28
N PRO A 106 -36.72 -16.01 -5.32
CA PRO A 106 -37.55 -15.12 -4.51
C PRO A 106 -36.67 -14.17 -3.69
N SER A 107 -37.18 -12.97 -3.42
CA SER A 107 -36.55 -11.88 -2.66
C SER A 107 -36.15 -12.22 -1.21
N ASN A 108 -36.24 -13.49 -0.78
CA ASN A 108 -35.95 -13.96 0.58
C ASN A 108 -34.67 -14.81 0.66
N PHE A 109 -33.73 -14.62 -0.28
CA PHE A 109 -32.46 -15.36 -0.28
C PHE A 109 -31.65 -15.13 1.01
N SER A 110 -31.74 -13.94 1.62
CA SER A 110 -31.11 -13.69 2.92
C SER A 110 -31.71 -14.61 3.99
N THR A 111 -33.04 -14.69 4.10
CA THR A 111 -33.71 -15.48 5.14
C THR A 111 -33.45 -16.98 5.00
N TYR A 112 -33.36 -17.48 3.76
CA TYR A 112 -33.05 -18.88 3.48
C TYR A 112 -31.56 -19.19 3.73
N ALA A 113 -30.66 -18.31 3.29
CA ALA A 113 -29.22 -18.43 3.57
C ALA A 113 -28.94 -18.35 5.08
N ASP A 114 -29.60 -17.44 5.80
CA ASP A 114 -29.49 -17.29 7.25
C ASP A 114 -30.02 -18.53 7.98
N THR A 115 -31.12 -19.13 7.51
CA THR A 115 -31.67 -20.35 8.12
C THR A 115 -30.76 -21.56 7.91
N ILE A 116 -30.17 -21.71 6.73
CA ILE A 116 -29.20 -22.79 6.45
C ILE A 116 -27.89 -22.54 7.20
N ALA A 117 -27.37 -21.32 7.18
CA ALA A 117 -26.18 -20.94 7.92
C ALA A 117 -26.37 -21.20 9.42
N ASN A 118 -27.49 -20.79 10.01
CA ASN A 118 -27.79 -21.04 11.43
C ASN A 118 -27.94 -22.54 11.74
N LYS A 119 -28.55 -23.34 10.86
CA LYS A 119 -28.64 -24.79 11.05
C LYS A 119 -27.27 -25.48 10.93
N VAL A 120 -26.42 -25.04 10.00
CA VAL A 120 -25.06 -25.57 9.82
C VAL A 120 -24.16 -25.17 11.00
N VAL A 121 -24.21 -23.90 11.41
CA VAL A 121 -23.50 -23.38 12.59
C VAL A 121 -23.95 -24.11 13.85
N ALA A 122 -25.24 -24.30 14.09
CA ALA A 122 -25.74 -25.06 15.24
C ALA A 122 -25.27 -26.52 15.23
N LYS A 123 -25.23 -27.17 14.06
CA LYS A 123 -24.78 -28.57 13.91
C LYS A 123 -23.27 -28.71 14.07
N ILE A 124 -22.50 -27.70 13.65
CA ILE A 124 -21.05 -27.63 13.84
C ILE A 124 -20.73 -27.32 15.31
N SER A 125 -21.35 -26.33 15.93
CA SER A 125 -21.20 -26.02 17.36
C SER A 125 -21.56 -27.21 18.23
N ALA A 126 -22.68 -27.90 18.01
CA ALA A 126 -23.04 -29.10 18.76
C ALA A 126 -22.04 -30.26 18.58
N ARG A 127 -21.33 -30.31 17.44
CA ARG A 127 -20.30 -31.32 17.15
C ARG A 127 -18.94 -30.93 17.75
N ILE A 128 -18.63 -29.64 17.81
CA ILE A 128 -17.48 -29.07 18.54
C ILE A 128 -17.68 -29.27 20.04
N ASP A 129 -18.85 -28.93 20.61
CA ASP A 129 -19.16 -29.15 22.03
C ASP A 129 -19.08 -30.64 22.40
N LYS A 130 -19.57 -31.54 21.54
CA LYS A 130 -19.40 -33.00 21.72
C LYS A 130 -17.94 -33.43 21.68
N LEU A 131 -17.13 -32.84 20.81
CA LEU A 131 -15.69 -33.13 20.69
C LEU A 131 -14.88 -32.53 21.85
N GLU A 132 -15.27 -31.36 22.36
CA GLU A 132 -14.65 -30.67 23.50
C GLU A 132 -14.97 -31.39 24.81
N VAL A 133 -16.20 -31.87 25.00
CA VAL A 133 -16.55 -32.73 26.16
C VAL A 133 -15.81 -34.07 26.10
N SER A 134 -15.64 -34.68 24.91
CA SER A 134 -14.89 -35.94 24.78
C SER A 134 -13.37 -35.81 24.91
N ASN A 135 -12.79 -34.67 24.51
CA ASN A 135 -11.34 -34.46 24.59
C ASN A 135 -10.88 -33.98 25.97
N VAL A 136 -11.74 -33.29 26.72
CA VAL A 136 -11.47 -32.96 28.14
C VAL A 136 -11.76 -34.17 29.03
N SER A 137 -12.75 -35.02 28.72
CA SER A 137 -13.02 -36.24 29.50
C SER A 137 -11.97 -37.35 29.31
N ASN A 138 -11.23 -37.36 28.20
CA ASN A 138 -10.16 -38.34 27.96
C ASN A 138 -8.83 -38.01 28.68
N ALA A 139 -8.74 -36.84 29.35
CA ALA A 139 -7.64 -36.55 30.26
C ALA A 139 -7.80 -37.24 31.63
N SER A 140 -8.95 -37.88 31.91
CA SER A 140 -9.12 -38.65 33.14
C SER A 140 -8.29 -39.94 33.10
N LEU A 141 -7.14 -39.92 33.79
CA LEU A 141 -6.37 -41.09 34.26
C LEU A 141 -6.25 -42.23 33.25
N ASP A 142 -5.38 -42.03 32.27
CA ASP A 142 -4.93 -43.09 31.38
C ASP A 142 -4.19 -44.18 32.17
N LYS A 143 -4.91 -45.26 32.51
CA LYS A 143 -4.38 -46.47 33.16
C LYS A 143 -3.24 -47.11 32.36
N SER A 144 -3.03 -46.73 31.09
CA SER A 144 -1.94 -47.23 30.23
C SER A 144 -0.55 -46.64 30.55
N LYS A 145 -0.46 -45.55 31.33
CA LYS A 145 0.83 -44.90 31.65
C LYS A 145 1.58 -45.55 32.83
N LYS A 146 0.90 -46.30 33.70
CA LYS A 146 1.52 -47.01 34.83
C LYS A 146 2.54 -48.08 34.40
N PRO A 147 2.24 -48.94 33.39
CA PRO A 147 3.22 -49.87 32.84
C PRO A 147 4.48 -49.20 32.30
N LEU A 148 4.34 -48.04 31.63
CA LEU A 148 5.46 -47.31 31.03
C LEU A 148 6.33 -46.63 32.09
N LEU A 149 5.72 -46.00 33.10
CA LEU A 149 6.44 -45.42 34.25
C LEU A 149 7.26 -46.49 34.96
N GLU A 150 6.66 -47.65 35.21
CA GLU A 150 7.31 -48.76 35.91
C GLU A 150 8.45 -49.36 35.07
N MET A 151 8.24 -49.54 33.76
CA MET A 151 9.28 -49.97 32.83
C MET A 151 10.46 -49.00 32.79
N ASN A 152 10.20 -47.69 32.73
CA ASN A 152 11.23 -46.64 32.72
C ASN A 152 12.01 -46.56 34.05
N LEU A 153 11.32 -46.72 35.19
CA LEU A 153 11.96 -46.80 36.50
C LEU A 153 12.82 -48.06 36.65
N GLN A 154 12.37 -49.21 36.12
CA GLN A 154 13.08 -50.48 36.23
C GLN A 154 14.29 -50.56 35.30
N SER A 155 14.17 -50.05 34.06
CA SER A 155 15.24 -50.08 33.04
C SER A 155 16.38 -49.10 33.31
N SER A 156 16.12 -47.97 33.97
CA SER A 156 17.16 -46.98 34.30
C SER A 156 18.08 -47.50 35.41
N LYS A 157 19.36 -47.73 35.12
CA LYS A 157 20.37 -48.24 36.06
C LYS A 157 21.20 -47.13 36.71
N THR A 158 21.27 -45.96 36.08
CA THR A 158 22.06 -44.83 36.57
C THR A 158 21.19 -43.61 36.89
N LEU A 159 21.72 -42.71 37.72
CA LEU A 159 21.08 -41.43 38.04
C LEU A 159 20.93 -40.55 36.78
N ALA A 160 21.95 -40.54 35.91
CA ALA A 160 21.92 -39.81 34.65
C ALA A 160 20.80 -40.28 33.70
N GLU A 161 20.55 -41.60 33.64
CA GLU A 161 19.43 -42.15 32.86
C GLU A 161 18.08 -41.72 33.43
N LEU A 162 17.91 -41.79 34.77
CA LEU A 162 16.67 -41.32 35.41
C LEU A 162 16.43 -39.83 35.14
N ILE A 163 17.47 -39.01 35.23
CA ILE A 163 17.37 -37.57 34.97
C ILE A 163 16.92 -37.30 33.53
N ARG A 164 17.50 -38.00 32.55
CA ARG A 164 17.12 -37.85 31.14
C ARG A 164 15.72 -38.37 30.85
N VAL A 165 15.37 -39.55 31.35
CA VAL A 165 14.09 -40.21 31.07
C VAL A 165 12.90 -39.46 31.67
N PHE A 166 13.10 -38.84 32.84
CA PHE A 166 12.06 -38.11 33.56
C PHE A 166 12.15 -36.59 33.42
N ASP A 167 13.01 -36.09 32.52
CA ASP A 167 13.27 -34.67 32.25
C ASP A 167 13.46 -33.86 33.56
N LEU A 168 14.40 -34.32 34.39
CA LEU A 168 14.74 -33.67 35.65
C LEU A 168 15.84 -32.62 35.41
N GLN A 169 15.73 -31.46 36.06
CA GLN A 169 16.76 -30.43 36.08
C GLN A 169 17.57 -30.54 37.37
N ILE A 170 18.88 -30.69 37.25
CA ILE A 170 19.80 -30.77 38.40
C ILE A 170 20.11 -29.35 38.87
N ASP A 171 20.10 -29.15 40.18
CA ASP A 171 20.68 -27.99 40.85
C ASP A 171 21.89 -28.46 41.67
N VAL A 172 23.08 -28.19 41.13
CA VAL A 172 24.36 -28.68 41.65
C VAL A 172 24.67 -28.04 43.00
N ASP A 173 24.27 -26.78 43.21
CA ASP A 173 24.60 -26.01 44.40
C ASP A 173 23.78 -26.44 45.62
N SER A 174 22.54 -26.91 45.40
CA SER A 174 21.65 -27.36 46.46
C SER A 174 21.65 -28.87 46.68
N GLY A 175 22.33 -29.65 45.82
CA GLY A 175 22.30 -31.11 45.87
C GLY A 175 20.91 -31.70 45.57
N THR A 176 20.10 -30.98 44.78
CA THR A 176 18.74 -31.40 44.44
C THR A 176 18.53 -31.54 42.94
N CYS A 177 17.44 -32.19 42.54
CA CYS A 177 16.93 -32.13 41.18
C CYS A 177 15.44 -31.88 41.19
N ALA A 178 14.91 -31.29 40.12
CA ALA A 178 13.50 -30.97 40.01
C ALA A 178 12.89 -31.47 38.71
N CYS A 179 11.65 -31.99 38.76
CA CYS A 179 10.88 -32.27 37.56
C CYS A 179 10.64 -30.97 36.80
N ARG A 180 11.12 -30.87 35.55
CA ARG A 180 11.01 -29.65 34.75
C ARG A 180 9.57 -29.17 34.62
N LEU A 181 8.65 -30.08 34.31
CA LEU A 181 7.22 -29.78 34.14
C LEU A 181 6.61 -29.18 35.41
N CYS A 182 6.83 -29.83 36.56
CA CYS A 182 6.33 -29.32 37.83
C CYS A 182 7.02 -28.00 38.20
N ARG A 183 8.32 -27.84 37.95
CA ARG A 183 9.08 -26.61 38.21
C ARG A 183 8.57 -25.42 37.39
N LEU A 184 8.32 -25.60 36.10
CA LEU A 184 7.79 -24.55 35.21
C LEU A 184 6.42 -24.05 35.68
N ASN A 185 5.60 -24.95 36.22
CA ASN A 185 4.27 -24.63 36.72
C ASN A 185 4.23 -24.35 38.24
N CYS A 186 5.36 -24.51 38.95
CA CYS A 186 5.42 -24.46 40.42
C CYS A 186 5.42 -23.06 41.01
N ASN A 187 5.71 -22.00 40.25
CA ASN A 187 5.63 -20.64 40.81
C ASN A 187 4.20 -20.30 41.26
N PHE A 188 3.19 -20.83 40.56
CA PHE A 188 1.78 -20.75 40.97
C PHE A 188 1.42 -21.80 42.03
N ALA A 189 2.01 -23.01 41.93
CA ALA A 189 1.76 -24.09 42.88
C ALA A 189 2.41 -23.84 44.25
N GLN A 190 3.53 -23.13 44.38
CA GLN A 190 4.19 -22.84 45.65
C GLN A 190 3.41 -21.82 46.49
N GLU A 191 2.84 -20.77 45.89
CA GLU A 191 1.97 -19.81 46.59
C GLU A 191 0.64 -20.43 47.02
N THR A 192 0.11 -21.38 46.23
CA THR A 192 -1.16 -22.05 46.52
C THR A 192 -0.96 -23.23 47.47
N ALA A 193 0.12 -24.00 47.33
CA ALA A 193 0.42 -25.16 48.16
C ALA A 193 0.96 -24.82 49.55
N SER A 194 1.67 -23.70 49.71
CA SER A 194 2.03 -23.20 51.05
C SER A 194 0.80 -22.83 51.89
N LYS A 195 -0.33 -22.50 51.24
CA LYS A 195 -1.62 -22.24 51.89
C LYS A 195 -2.47 -23.51 52.10
N ILE A 196 -2.37 -24.51 51.22
CA ILE A 196 -3.21 -25.73 51.28
C ILE A 196 -2.53 -26.90 52.02
N PHE A 197 -1.20 -26.98 52.02
CA PHE A 197 -0.43 -28.08 52.63
C PHE A 197 0.68 -27.56 53.55
N PRO A 198 0.36 -27.10 54.77
CA PRO A 198 1.34 -26.69 55.77
C PRO A 198 2.02 -27.94 56.35
N GLY A 199 3.09 -28.40 55.71
CA GLY A 199 3.80 -29.62 56.11
C GLY A 199 4.69 -30.16 55.00
N GLY A 200 5.93 -29.67 54.95
CA GLY A 200 6.97 -29.95 53.95
C GLY A 200 7.00 -31.37 53.37
N ASN A 201 6.50 -31.51 52.15
CA ASN A 201 6.80 -32.63 51.26
C ASN A 201 7.27 -32.06 49.91
N ARG A 202 8.53 -31.63 49.85
CA ARG A 202 9.17 -31.06 48.65
C ARG A 202 9.06 -32.00 47.44
N ASP A 203 9.13 -33.31 47.69
CA ASP A 203 9.02 -34.37 46.70
C ASP A 203 7.67 -34.39 45.95
N LYS A 204 6.57 -34.01 46.61
CA LYS A 204 5.25 -33.93 45.95
C LYS A 204 5.19 -32.78 44.93
N PHE A 205 6.02 -31.77 45.10
CA PHE A 205 6.16 -30.63 44.18
C PHE A 205 7.27 -30.82 43.16
N GLY A 206 7.81 -32.03 43.08
CA GLY A 206 8.80 -32.41 42.08
C GLY A 206 10.18 -31.85 42.36
N ILE A 207 10.54 -31.60 43.63
CA ILE A 207 11.91 -31.29 44.05
C ILE A 207 12.42 -32.46 44.89
N PHE A 208 13.54 -33.03 44.52
CA PHE A 208 14.09 -34.26 45.09
C PHE A 208 15.53 -34.06 45.52
N THR A 209 15.93 -34.58 46.67
CA THR A 209 17.34 -34.65 47.06
C THR A 209 18.05 -35.71 46.22
N LEU A 210 19.25 -35.39 45.71
CA LEU A 210 20.06 -36.36 44.97
C LEU A 210 20.53 -37.49 45.91
N PRO A 211 20.50 -38.76 45.46
CA PRO A 211 20.92 -39.88 46.30
C PRO A 211 22.44 -39.87 46.57
N GLU A 212 22.83 -39.94 47.83
CA GLU A 212 24.23 -40.11 48.27
C GLU A 212 24.58 -41.61 48.27
N GLY A 213 24.84 -42.18 47.09
CA GLY A 213 25.29 -43.58 46.95
C GLY A 213 24.79 -44.29 45.69
N ALA A 214 25.25 -45.54 45.50
CA ALA A 214 24.90 -46.35 44.32
C ALA A 214 23.47 -46.95 44.37
N ASP A 215 22.81 -46.94 45.54
CA ASP A 215 21.45 -47.47 45.67
C ASP A 215 20.39 -46.44 45.26
N LEU A 216 19.84 -46.62 44.06
CA LEU A 216 18.80 -45.74 43.50
C LEU A 216 17.37 -46.15 43.91
N ARG A 217 17.17 -47.23 44.67
CA ARG A 217 15.82 -47.72 45.03
C ARG A 217 14.98 -46.70 45.81
N PRO A 218 15.52 -45.98 46.81
CA PRO A 218 14.76 -44.95 47.52
C PRO A 218 14.34 -43.81 46.58
N PHE A 219 15.26 -43.36 45.74
CA PHE A 219 15.04 -42.27 44.79
C PHE A 219 13.96 -42.63 43.74
N LYS A 220 14.03 -43.85 43.18
CA LYS A 220 12.98 -44.37 42.27
C LYS A 220 11.60 -44.43 42.92
N THR A 221 11.53 -44.75 44.21
CA THR A 221 10.27 -44.77 44.97
C THR A 221 9.67 -43.38 45.11
N VAL A 222 10.51 -42.38 45.38
CA VAL A 222 10.10 -40.98 45.47
C VAL A 222 9.63 -40.45 44.11
N LEU A 223 10.38 -40.73 43.04
CA LEU A 223 9.97 -40.40 41.68
C LEU A 223 8.62 -41.03 41.33
N ARG A 224 8.43 -42.33 41.61
CA ARG A 224 7.15 -43.01 41.39
C ARG A 224 6.00 -42.28 42.08
N LYS A 225 6.14 -41.98 43.38
CA LYS A 225 5.12 -41.27 44.16
C LYS A 225 4.83 -39.87 43.60
N HIS A 226 5.83 -39.18 43.07
CA HIS A 226 5.64 -37.88 42.43
C HIS A 226 4.88 -37.98 41.10
N PHE A 227 5.31 -38.86 40.19
CA PHE A 227 4.67 -39.03 38.88
C PHE A 227 3.24 -39.58 38.99
N GLU A 228 2.92 -40.32 40.06
CA GLU A 228 1.57 -40.75 40.40
C GLU A 228 0.77 -39.72 41.22
N SER A 229 1.37 -38.59 41.59
CA SER A 229 0.71 -37.58 42.42
C SER A 229 -0.32 -36.78 41.61
N ALA A 230 -1.38 -36.34 42.30
CA ALA A 230 -2.37 -35.43 41.73
C ALA A 230 -1.75 -34.10 41.30
N ALA A 231 -0.70 -33.62 41.99
CA ALA A 231 0.00 -32.40 41.64
C ALA A 231 0.74 -32.51 40.29
N HIS A 232 1.44 -33.62 40.05
CA HIS A 232 2.10 -33.86 38.77
C HIS A 232 1.08 -34.01 37.63
N SER A 233 -0.02 -34.75 37.89
CA SER A 233 -1.10 -34.93 36.91
C SER A 233 -1.73 -33.58 36.53
N TRP A 234 -2.01 -32.72 37.51
CA TRP A 234 -2.51 -31.36 37.26
C TRP A 234 -1.51 -30.51 36.45
N CYS A 235 -0.21 -30.54 36.79
CA CYS A 235 0.80 -29.81 36.02
C CYS A 235 0.89 -30.28 34.56
N ALA A 236 0.74 -31.59 34.31
CA ALA A 236 0.72 -32.16 32.97
C ALA A 236 -0.54 -31.75 32.17
N GLU A 237 -1.71 -31.80 32.81
CA GLU A 237 -2.97 -31.35 32.20
C GLU A 237 -2.94 -29.84 31.89
N TYR A 238 -2.43 -29.03 32.83
CA TYR A 238 -2.32 -27.59 32.67
C TYR A 238 -1.34 -27.20 31.55
N ASP A 239 -0.19 -27.86 31.46
CA ASP A 239 0.78 -27.63 30.37
C ASP A 239 0.18 -28.03 29.01
N ALA A 240 -0.46 -29.21 28.93
CA ALA A 240 -1.14 -29.65 27.72
C ALA A 240 -2.27 -28.68 27.30
N TRP A 241 -3.07 -28.20 28.25
CA TRP A 241 -4.08 -27.18 28.00
C TRP A 241 -3.46 -25.87 27.51
N THR A 242 -2.36 -25.42 28.13
CA THR A 242 -1.65 -24.19 27.75
C THR A 242 -1.09 -24.28 26.34
N GLN A 243 -0.46 -25.40 25.98
CA GLN A 243 0.03 -25.65 24.62
C GLN A 243 -1.12 -25.67 23.61
N LEU A 244 -2.25 -26.28 23.96
CA LEU A 244 -3.44 -26.30 23.11
C LEU A 244 -4.01 -24.89 22.92
N GLN A 245 -4.09 -24.08 23.97
CA GLN A 245 -4.49 -22.67 23.88
C GLN A 245 -3.52 -21.84 23.03
N GLN A 246 -2.22 -21.99 23.23
CA GLN A 246 -1.21 -21.32 22.40
C GLN A 246 -1.36 -21.69 20.92
N SER A 247 -1.60 -22.97 20.61
CA SER A 247 -1.84 -23.42 19.23
C SER A 247 -3.11 -22.83 18.63
N ARG A 248 -4.18 -22.69 19.44
CA ARG A 248 -5.44 -22.03 19.03
C ARG A 248 -5.20 -20.55 18.77
N TYR A 249 -4.55 -19.84 19.69
CA TYR A 249 -4.22 -18.42 19.54
C TYR A 249 -3.30 -18.15 18.35
N ALA A 250 -2.34 -19.03 18.06
CA ALA A 250 -1.51 -18.92 16.87
C ALA A 250 -2.33 -19.00 15.58
N LYS A 251 -3.30 -19.92 15.49
CA LYS A 251 -4.19 -20.04 14.32
C LYS A 251 -5.07 -18.79 14.15
N VAL A 252 -5.65 -18.31 15.24
CA VAL A 252 -6.45 -17.08 15.26
C VAL A 252 -5.60 -15.88 14.81
N GLY A 253 -4.41 -15.72 15.40
CA GLY A 253 -3.48 -14.65 15.07
C GLY A 253 -3.06 -14.66 13.61
N LEU A 254 -2.87 -15.85 13.01
CA LEU A 254 -2.57 -15.98 11.59
C LEU A 254 -3.72 -15.53 10.69
N ILE A 255 -4.98 -15.76 11.07
CA ILE A 255 -6.15 -15.26 10.32
C ILE A 255 -6.14 -13.72 10.32
N LEU A 256 -6.01 -13.11 11.51
CA LEU A 256 -5.95 -11.65 11.64
C LEU A 256 -4.74 -11.06 10.91
N ALA A 257 -3.58 -11.68 11.02
CA ALA A 257 -2.36 -11.26 10.33
C ALA A 257 -2.51 -11.31 8.80
N ARG A 258 -3.22 -12.32 8.26
CA ARG A 258 -3.51 -12.40 6.81
C ARG A 258 -4.41 -11.26 6.34
N ASN A 259 -5.41 -10.88 7.13
CA ASN A 259 -6.26 -9.73 6.81
C ASN A 259 -5.48 -8.42 6.86
N ALA A 260 -4.63 -8.23 7.88
CA ALA A 260 -3.74 -7.08 7.97
C ALA A 260 -2.77 -7.02 6.78
N TYR A 261 -2.14 -8.16 6.45
CA TYR A 261 -1.24 -8.29 5.30
C TYR A 261 -1.96 -7.98 3.98
N PHE A 262 -3.17 -8.50 3.78
CA PHE A 262 -3.99 -8.20 2.61
C PHE A 262 -4.28 -6.71 2.47
N ILE A 263 -4.67 -6.04 3.56
CA ILE A 263 -4.92 -4.59 3.56
C ILE A 263 -3.66 -3.81 3.17
N ILE A 264 -2.51 -4.18 3.73
CA ILE A 264 -1.24 -3.52 3.43
C ILE A 264 -0.86 -3.74 1.97
N ARG A 265 -0.92 -4.99 1.50
CA ARG A 265 -0.54 -5.38 0.13
C ARG A 265 -1.39 -4.71 -0.93
N GLU A 266 -2.70 -4.61 -0.70
CA GLU A 266 -3.65 -4.00 -1.63
C GLU A 266 -3.83 -2.48 -1.40
N ALA A 267 -3.02 -1.88 -0.52
CA ALA A 267 -3.09 -0.46 -0.15
C ALA A 267 -4.50 0.01 0.25
N LEU A 268 -5.24 -0.82 0.99
CA LEU A 268 -6.59 -0.51 1.45
C LEU A 268 -6.56 0.37 2.71
N SER A 269 -7.66 1.07 2.96
CA SER A 269 -7.86 1.78 4.22
C SER A 269 -7.79 0.81 5.41
N TYR A 270 -7.16 1.21 6.50
CA TYR A 270 -7.14 0.42 7.74
C TYR A 270 -8.56 0.16 8.28
N LEU A 271 -9.53 1.02 7.96
CA LEU A 271 -10.94 0.83 8.29
C LEU A 271 -11.55 -0.44 7.65
N CYS A 272 -10.93 -0.98 6.60
CA CYS A 272 -11.36 -2.25 6.00
C CYS A 272 -11.07 -3.45 6.91
N PHE A 273 -10.14 -3.34 7.86
CA PHE A 273 -9.71 -4.47 8.70
C PHE A 273 -10.83 -5.04 9.55
N GLU A 274 -11.52 -4.18 10.28
CA GLU A 274 -12.63 -4.56 11.15
C GLU A 274 -13.76 -5.21 10.33
N ARG A 275 -13.97 -4.78 9.08
CA ARG A 275 -14.94 -5.39 8.17
C ARG A 275 -14.53 -6.80 7.75
N LEU A 276 -13.26 -7.01 7.39
CA LEU A 276 -12.74 -8.34 7.05
C LEU A 276 -12.78 -9.29 8.25
N VAL A 277 -12.43 -8.82 9.44
CA VAL A 277 -12.53 -9.61 10.67
C VAL A 277 -13.98 -10.01 10.96
N HIS A 278 -14.93 -9.08 10.80
CA HIS A 278 -16.35 -9.39 10.94
C HIS A 278 -16.83 -10.39 9.88
N GLU A 279 -16.41 -10.22 8.62
CA GLU A 279 -16.77 -11.13 7.54
C GLU A 279 -16.25 -12.56 7.81
N ASP A 280 -15.01 -12.70 8.28
CA ASP A 280 -14.43 -13.97 8.69
C ASP A 280 -15.21 -14.61 9.85
N HIS A 281 -15.63 -13.81 10.83
CA HIS A 281 -16.51 -14.28 11.90
C HIS A 281 -17.85 -14.81 11.36
N CYS A 282 -18.49 -14.08 10.45
CA CYS A 282 -19.75 -14.48 9.80
C CYS A 282 -19.59 -15.76 8.96
N LYS A 283 -18.39 -16.02 8.42
CA LYS A 283 -18.04 -17.28 7.74
C LYS A 283 -17.77 -18.45 8.71
N GLY A 284 -17.87 -18.22 10.01
CA GLY A 284 -17.61 -19.23 11.04
C GLY A 284 -16.13 -19.44 11.35
N LEU A 285 -15.25 -18.54 10.91
CA LEU A 285 -13.84 -18.61 11.28
C LEU A 285 -13.64 -18.15 12.73
N GLN A 286 -12.73 -18.83 13.43
CA GLN A 286 -12.37 -18.45 14.79
C GLN A 286 -11.44 -17.23 14.74
N VAL A 287 -12.00 -16.04 14.94
CA VAL A 287 -11.25 -14.78 14.95
C VAL A 287 -10.80 -14.35 16.36
N GLY A 288 -11.16 -15.09 17.40
CA GLY A 288 -10.80 -14.80 18.80
C GLY A 288 -11.51 -13.56 19.35
N THR A 289 -10.89 -12.88 20.32
CA THR A 289 -11.43 -11.69 21.01
C THR A 289 -10.42 -10.53 21.13
N LEU A 290 -9.21 -10.72 20.61
CA LEU A 290 -8.11 -9.75 20.66
C LEU A 290 -7.70 -9.36 19.25
N ASN A 291 -7.01 -8.22 19.11
CA ASN A 291 -6.40 -7.76 17.85
C ASN A 291 -7.40 -7.51 16.70
N HIS A 292 -8.64 -7.13 17.03
CA HIS A 292 -9.68 -6.82 16.04
C HIS A 292 -9.70 -5.37 15.59
N SER A 293 -8.97 -4.48 16.28
CA SER A 293 -8.94 -3.07 15.94
C SER A 293 -7.88 -2.76 14.89
N THR A 294 -8.04 -1.60 14.26
CA THR A 294 -7.03 -1.03 13.33
C THR A 294 -5.63 -0.86 13.94
N ALA A 295 -5.50 -0.81 15.28
CA ALA A 295 -4.21 -0.71 15.96
C ALA A 295 -3.31 -1.92 15.68
N PHE A 296 -3.90 -3.11 15.51
CA PHE A 296 -3.16 -4.33 15.19
C PHE A 296 -2.37 -4.20 13.89
N ILE A 297 -2.90 -3.52 12.88
CA ILE A 297 -2.21 -3.33 11.59
C ILE A 297 -0.91 -2.54 11.80
N SER A 298 -0.94 -1.48 12.61
CA SER A 298 0.22 -0.65 12.89
C SER A 298 1.34 -1.44 13.58
N GLU A 299 0.99 -2.27 14.57
CA GLU A 299 1.95 -3.15 15.24
C GLU A 299 2.47 -4.26 14.31
N PHE A 300 1.56 -4.88 13.57
CA PHE A 300 1.89 -5.92 12.60
C PHE A 300 2.85 -5.41 11.53
N MET A 301 2.66 -4.18 11.04
CA MET A 301 3.52 -3.56 10.03
C MET A 301 4.97 -3.41 10.52
N VAL A 302 5.18 -3.08 11.80
CA VAL A 302 6.54 -3.00 12.38
C VAL A 302 7.23 -4.36 12.36
N HIS A 303 6.52 -5.42 12.75
CA HIS A 303 7.05 -6.78 12.72
C HIS A 303 7.27 -7.28 11.29
N MET A 304 6.33 -7.00 10.38
CA MET A 304 6.45 -7.33 8.96
C MET A 304 7.67 -6.65 8.35
N HIS A 305 7.88 -5.36 8.62
CA HIS A 305 9.06 -4.62 8.18
C HIS A 305 10.36 -5.25 8.70
N SER A 306 10.41 -5.62 9.99
CA SER A 306 11.59 -6.29 10.57
C SER A 306 11.92 -7.59 9.82
N VAL A 307 10.94 -8.44 9.56
CA VAL A 307 11.15 -9.70 8.84
C VAL A 307 11.56 -9.46 7.39
N LEU A 308 10.93 -8.50 6.71
CA LEU A 308 11.28 -8.14 5.32
C LEU A 308 12.71 -7.60 5.22
N LYS A 309 13.11 -6.73 6.15
CA LYS A 309 14.48 -6.23 6.27
C LYS A 309 15.46 -7.40 6.38
N ASP A 310 15.24 -8.31 7.34
CA ASP A 310 16.15 -9.44 7.57
C ASP A 310 16.24 -10.35 6.33
N LYS A 311 15.12 -10.51 5.59
CA LYS A 311 15.09 -11.27 4.33
C LYS A 311 15.84 -10.57 3.19
N ILE A 312 15.74 -9.24 3.08
CA ILE A 312 16.48 -8.46 2.08
C ILE A 312 17.98 -8.54 2.36
N VAL A 313 18.40 -8.36 3.62
CA VAL A 313 19.81 -8.48 4.02
C VAL A 313 20.33 -9.88 3.74
N LEU A 314 19.60 -10.92 4.15
CA LEU A 314 19.99 -12.31 3.88
C LEU A 314 20.11 -12.58 2.37
N PHE A 315 19.19 -12.06 1.57
CA PHE A 315 19.25 -12.20 0.10
C PHE A 315 20.52 -11.56 -0.46
N LEU A 316 20.87 -10.35 -0.04
CA LEU A 316 22.08 -9.66 -0.49
C LEU A 316 23.38 -10.31 -0.02
N ASP A 317 23.37 -10.97 1.13
CA ASP A 317 24.54 -11.70 1.66
C ASP A 317 24.72 -13.10 1.05
N THR A 318 23.65 -13.65 0.46
CA THR A 318 23.66 -14.99 -0.14
C THR A 318 24.29 -14.93 -1.52
N VAL A 319 25.24 -15.83 -1.78
CA VAL A 319 25.85 -15.97 -3.11
C VAL A 319 24.81 -16.53 -4.09
N ASP A 320 24.62 -15.85 -5.21
CA ASP A 320 23.80 -16.33 -6.31
C ASP A 320 24.50 -17.54 -6.96
N PRO A 321 23.87 -18.73 -7.01
CA PRO A 321 24.46 -19.91 -7.61
C PRO A 321 24.82 -19.75 -9.10
N ALA A 322 24.11 -18.88 -9.84
CA ALA A 322 24.33 -18.68 -11.27
C ALA A 322 25.59 -17.85 -11.56
N THR A 323 25.89 -16.87 -10.71
CA THR A 323 27.04 -15.98 -10.90
C THR A 323 28.24 -16.35 -10.03
N GLY A 324 28.03 -17.14 -8.97
CA GLY A 324 29.04 -17.40 -7.94
C GLY A 324 29.40 -16.16 -7.13
N GLN A 325 28.61 -15.08 -7.23
CA GLN A 325 28.82 -13.81 -6.56
C GLN A 325 27.56 -13.39 -5.80
N ARG A 326 27.70 -12.47 -4.85
CA ARG A 326 26.54 -11.85 -4.20
C ARG A 326 25.80 -10.93 -5.19
N PRO A 327 24.48 -10.73 -5.02
CA PRO A 327 23.71 -9.84 -5.88
C PRO A 327 24.29 -8.42 -5.91
N VAL A 328 24.50 -7.92 -7.12
CA VAL A 328 24.86 -6.51 -7.37
C VAL A 328 23.59 -5.68 -7.42
N TYR A 329 23.64 -4.46 -6.88
CA TYR A 329 22.52 -3.54 -6.87
C TYR A 329 22.92 -2.11 -7.23
N ALA A 330 21.93 -1.27 -7.49
CA ALA A 330 22.07 0.17 -7.62
C ALA A 330 21.14 0.88 -6.64
N ILE A 331 21.55 2.03 -6.13
CA ILE A 331 20.75 2.84 -5.20
C ILE A 331 20.04 3.95 -5.97
N ASN A 332 18.75 4.14 -5.72
CA ASN A 332 18.02 5.28 -6.26
C ASN A 332 17.45 6.12 -5.12
N ALA A 333 17.51 7.45 -5.27
CA ALA A 333 16.90 8.36 -4.31
C ALA A 333 16.19 9.52 -4.98
N ASP A 334 15.05 9.91 -4.41
CA ASP A 334 14.22 11.00 -4.90
C ASP A 334 13.58 11.78 -3.74
N LYS A 335 13.42 13.09 -3.91
CA LYS A 335 12.73 13.95 -2.94
C LYS A 335 11.26 14.06 -3.30
N VAL A 336 10.41 13.47 -2.48
CA VAL A 336 8.96 13.60 -2.64
C VAL A 336 8.41 14.62 -1.65
N THR A 337 7.55 15.53 -2.13
CA THR A 337 6.80 16.43 -1.25
C THR A 337 5.30 16.18 -1.40
N GLU A 338 4.70 15.63 -0.35
CA GLU A 338 3.26 15.38 -0.24
C GLU A 338 2.69 16.09 0.99
N LEU A 339 1.54 16.76 0.83
CA LEU A 339 0.81 17.39 1.93
C LEU A 339 1.68 18.27 2.86
N ARG A 340 2.65 18.99 2.27
CA ARG A 340 3.64 19.85 2.96
C ARG A 340 4.65 19.11 3.83
N ARG A 341 4.82 17.80 3.63
CA ARG A 341 5.90 16.99 4.19
C ARG A 341 6.82 16.58 3.06
N THR A 342 8.11 16.87 3.20
CA THR A 342 9.13 16.43 2.27
C THR A 342 9.80 15.20 2.85
N GLY A 343 9.68 14.10 2.14
CA GLY A 343 10.42 12.86 2.37
C GLY A 343 11.52 12.68 1.34
N GLN A 344 12.41 11.74 1.60
CA GLN A 344 13.43 11.29 0.66
C GLN A 344 13.26 9.79 0.48
N ILE A 345 12.64 9.41 -0.64
CA ILE A 345 12.53 8.02 -1.03
C ILE A 345 13.93 7.49 -1.30
N VAL A 346 14.27 6.39 -0.67
CA VAL A 346 15.49 5.60 -0.91
C VAL A 346 15.04 4.22 -1.36
N GLY A 347 15.48 3.83 -2.54
CA GLY A 347 15.22 2.54 -3.15
C GLY A 347 16.50 1.85 -3.57
N MET A 348 16.33 0.61 -3.98
CA MET A 348 17.38 -0.22 -4.55
C MET A 348 16.85 -0.97 -5.77
N LEU A 349 17.64 -1.00 -6.84
CA LEU A 349 17.42 -1.82 -8.01
C LEU A 349 18.35 -3.03 -7.93
N VAL A 350 17.80 -4.24 -7.95
CA VAL A 350 18.57 -5.48 -7.83
C VAL A 350 18.02 -6.54 -8.79
N MET A 351 18.89 -7.43 -9.27
CA MET A 351 18.48 -8.55 -10.10
C MET A 351 17.98 -9.70 -9.22
N VAL A 352 16.76 -10.16 -9.48
CA VAL A 352 16.15 -11.32 -8.82
C VAL A 352 15.69 -12.26 -9.93
N GLU A 353 16.26 -13.47 -9.99
CA GLU A 353 15.90 -14.49 -10.98
C GLU A 353 15.96 -13.96 -12.43
N GLY A 354 17.00 -13.18 -12.75
CA GLY A 354 17.20 -12.60 -14.09
C GLY A 354 16.34 -11.37 -14.40
N VAL A 355 15.55 -10.86 -13.45
CA VAL A 355 14.67 -9.70 -13.65
C VAL A 355 15.06 -8.57 -12.69
N ILE A 356 15.10 -7.33 -13.18
CA ILE A 356 15.37 -6.18 -12.33
C ILE A 356 14.12 -5.90 -11.47
N LYS A 357 14.33 -5.83 -10.16
CA LYS A 357 13.31 -5.49 -9.16
C LYS A 357 13.69 -4.21 -8.45
N ALA A 358 12.71 -3.31 -8.34
CA ALA A 358 12.81 -2.15 -7.46
C ALA A 358 12.33 -2.52 -6.06
N ILE A 359 13.18 -2.29 -5.07
CA ILE A 359 12.91 -2.49 -3.65
C ILE A 359 12.87 -1.13 -2.98
N PHE A 360 11.73 -0.77 -2.41
CA PHE A 360 11.62 0.40 -1.56
C PHE A 360 12.29 0.11 -0.22
N LEU A 361 13.28 0.93 0.17
CA LEU A 361 14.02 0.75 1.42
C LEU A 361 13.56 1.72 2.51
N GLY A 362 13.15 2.95 2.15
CA GLY A 362 12.63 3.88 3.13
C GLY A 362 12.28 5.25 2.56
N ASP A 363 11.61 6.06 3.38
CA ASP A 363 11.30 7.47 3.10
C ASP A 363 11.58 8.35 4.34
N PRO A 364 12.85 8.52 4.74
CA PRO A 364 13.21 9.41 5.84
C PRO A 364 12.71 10.85 5.61
N PRO A 365 12.13 11.51 6.62
CA PRO A 365 11.66 12.88 6.48
C PRO A 365 12.83 13.86 6.36
N VAL A 366 12.78 14.74 5.37
CA VAL A 366 13.75 15.82 5.16
C VAL A 366 13.38 16.98 6.07
N THR A 367 13.86 16.96 7.32
CA THR A 367 13.49 17.96 8.34
C THR A 367 14.46 19.14 8.43
N GLN A 368 15.75 18.92 8.15
CA GLN A 368 16.82 19.93 8.17
C GLN A 368 17.90 19.53 7.16
N GLY A 369 18.49 20.51 6.47
CA GLY A 369 19.55 20.26 5.48
C GLY A 369 18.99 19.84 4.12
N HIS A 370 18.71 20.81 3.26
CA HIS A 370 18.44 20.58 1.83
C HIS A 370 19.73 20.57 1.00
N ASP A 371 20.88 20.46 1.64
CA ASP A 371 22.22 20.41 1.05
C ASP A 371 22.68 18.97 0.82
N ALA A 372 23.87 18.82 0.22
CA ALA A 372 24.51 17.54 -0.07
C ALA A 372 24.60 16.62 1.17
N LYS A 373 25.01 17.20 2.30
CA LYS A 373 25.21 16.48 3.56
C LYS A 373 23.89 15.99 4.15
N GLY A 374 22.85 16.81 4.10
CA GLY A 374 21.52 16.43 4.56
C GLY A 374 20.93 15.26 3.76
N VAL A 375 21.02 15.32 2.43
CA VAL A 375 20.50 14.24 1.58
C VAL A 375 21.31 12.96 1.68
N CYS A 376 22.64 13.06 1.79
CA CYS A 376 23.54 11.94 2.03
C CYS A 376 23.22 11.27 3.37
N LYS A 377 23.07 12.05 4.44
CA LYS A 377 22.73 11.53 5.77
C LYS A 377 21.43 10.73 5.74
N ASN A 378 20.40 11.19 5.03
CA ASN A 378 19.14 10.46 4.92
C ASN A 378 19.31 9.13 4.18
N ILE A 379 20.11 9.09 3.11
CA ILE A 379 20.46 7.85 2.40
C ILE A 379 21.14 6.88 3.37
N LEU A 380 22.13 7.35 4.13
CA LEU A 380 22.88 6.53 5.08
C LEU A 380 22.03 6.04 6.26
N VAL A 381 21.05 6.82 6.73
CA VAL A 381 20.10 6.34 7.75
C VAL A 381 19.37 5.10 7.26
N VAL A 382 18.96 5.07 5.99
CA VAL A 382 18.30 3.88 5.43
C VAL A 382 19.32 2.75 5.26
N LEU A 383 20.41 2.98 4.53
CA LEU A 383 21.34 1.90 4.17
C LEU A 383 22.11 1.33 5.38
N VAL A 384 22.62 2.20 6.25
CA VAL A 384 23.48 1.84 7.37
C VAL A 384 22.65 1.60 8.63
N ASP A 385 21.88 2.60 9.09
CA ASP A 385 21.22 2.48 10.40
C ASP A 385 20.05 1.48 10.37
N ILE A 386 19.27 1.45 9.29
CA ILE A 386 18.14 0.53 9.14
C ILE A 386 18.60 -0.81 8.60
N PHE A 387 19.32 -0.86 7.46
CA PHE A 387 19.67 -2.13 6.81
C PHE A 387 21.01 -2.73 7.24
N GLY A 388 21.89 -1.98 7.90
CA GLY A 388 23.17 -2.49 8.41
C GLY A 388 24.25 -2.64 7.34
N PHE A 389 24.12 -1.98 6.19
CA PHE A 389 25.15 -2.04 5.15
C PHE A 389 26.44 -1.37 5.62
N THR A 390 27.57 -2.03 5.38
CA THR A 390 28.92 -1.51 5.64
C THR A 390 29.49 -0.89 4.36
N ALA A 391 30.45 0.02 4.51
CA ALA A 391 31.18 0.58 3.37
C ALA A 391 31.80 -0.53 2.49
N GLU A 392 32.37 -1.56 3.10
CA GLU A 392 32.93 -2.73 2.41
C GLU A 392 31.86 -3.49 1.59
N SER A 393 30.69 -3.78 2.18
CA SER A 393 29.60 -4.48 1.48
C SER A 393 29.05 -3.66 0.30
N MET A 394 28.93 -2.34 0.50
CA MET A 394 28.50 -1.44 -0.56
C MET A 394 29.56 -1.39 -1.65
N GLN A 395 30.85 -1.30 -1.32
CA GLN A 395 31.92 -1.30 -2.32
C GLN A 395 31.92 -2.56 -3.19
N ALA A 396 31.61 -3.72 -2.59
CA ALA A 396 31.57 -4.99 -3.29
C ALA A 396 30.33 -5.17 -4.18
N GLN A 397 29.18 -4.58 -3.83
CA GLN A 397 27.88 -4.91 -4.44
C GLN A 397 27.15 -3.72 -5.09
N CYS A 398 27.41 -2.49 -4.68
CA CYS A 398 26.77 -1.31 -5.25
C CYS A 398 27.49 -0.87 -6.52
N SER A 399 26.81 -0.97 -7.65
CA SER A 399 27.35 -0.71 -8.99
C SER A 399 26.99 0.66 -9.55
N GLY A 400 26.05 1.38 -8.93
CA GLY A 400 25.62 2.66 -9.46
C GLY A 400 24.56 3.35 -8.59
N MET A 401 24.32 4.62 -8.93
CA MET A 401 23.29 5.43 -8.31
C MET A 401 22.42 6.12 -9.35
N ALA A 402 21.15 6.32 -9.05
CA ALA A 402 20.23 7.07 -9.88
C ALA A 402 19.55 8.18 -9.07
N PHE A 403 19.72 9.43 -9.51
CA PHE A 403 19.16 10.60 -8.83
C PHE A 403 18.48 11.59 -9.78
N ASP A 404 17.61 12.44 -9.22
CA ASP A 404 17.10 13.63 -9.91
C ASP A 404 18.20 14.70 -10.07
N GLY A 405 17.90 15.77 -10.81
CA GLY A 405 18.88 16.84 -11.06
C GLY A 405 19.22 17.72 -9.85
N ALA A 406 18.43 17.71 -8.78
CA ALA A 406 18.74 18.43 -7.55
C ALA A 406 19.89 17.74 -6.79
N TYR A 407 19.99 16.41 -6.82
CA TYR A 407 21.11 15.68 -6.20
C TYR A 407 22.44 15.98 -6.89
N PHE A 408 22.46 15.97 -8.23
CA PHE A 408 23.67 16.31 -9.00
C PHE A 408 24.13 17.75 -8.74
N LYS A 409 23.21 18.71 -8.69
CA LYS A 409 23.54 20.11 -8.34
C LYS A 409 24.13 20.25 -6.93
N LEU A 410 23.79 19.32 -6.04
CA LEU A 410 24.29 19.31 -4.68
C LEU A 410 25.57 18.48 -4.52
N HIS A 411 26.02 17.74 -5.54
CA HIS A 411 27.13 16.78 -5.40
C HIS A 411 26.85 15.74 -4.31
N ALA A 412 25.64 15.18 -4.29
CA ALA A 412 25.20 14.25 -3.25
C ALA A 412 26.02 12.95 -3.23
N GLU A 413 26.45 12.50 -4.41
CA GLU A 413 27.36 11.37 -4.63
C GLU A 413 28.72 11.61 -3.97
N GLU A 414 29.31 12.80 -4.14
CA GLU A 414 30.60 13.13 -3.54
C GLU A 414 30.49 13.13 -2.01
N ALA A 415 29.41 13.73 -1.48
CA ALA A 415 29.12 13.75 -0.07
C ALA A 415 28.93 12.34 0.51
N LEU A 416 28.41 11.40 -0.30
CA LEU A 416 28.24 10.00 0.09
C LEU A 416 29.56 9.24 0.08
N CYS A 417 30.38 9.39 -0.96
CA CYS A 417 31.71 8.78 -1.00
C CYS A 417 32.59 9.26 0.15
N VAL A 418 32.58 10.56 0.45
CA VAL A 418 33.29 11.14 1.61
C VAL A 418 32.79 10.55 2.93
N ALA A 419 31.47 10.40 3.09
CA ALA A 419 30.89 9.85 4.32
C ALA A 419 31.17 8.35 4.52
N LEU A 420 31.38 7.62 3.42
CA LEU A 420 31.75 6.20 3.43
C LEU A 420 33.26 5.95 3.42
N GLU A 421 34.07 7.01 3.30
CA GLU A 421 35.54 6.94 3.19
C GLU A 421 36.00 6.12 1.98
N VAL A 422 35.36 6.32 0.83
CA VAL A 422 35.61 5.62 -0.43
C VAL A 422 35.99 6.60 -1.56
N ASP A 423 36.65 6.10 -2.59
CA ASP A 423 37.04 6.91 -3.75
C ASP A 423 35.83 7.47 -4.50
N LEU A 424 35.95 8.68 -5.05
CA LEU A 424 34.87 9.31 -5.83
C LEU A 424 34.51 8.51 -7.08
N ASP A 425 35.48 7.81 -7.66
CA ASP A 425 35.31 6.98 -8.87
C ASP A 425 34.63 5.63 -8.58
N TRP A 426 34.35 5.31 -7.30
CA TRP A 426 33.70 4.07 -6.92
C TRP A 426 32.28 3.96 -7.48
N ILE A 427 31.52 5.06 -7.45
CA ILE A 427 30.11 5.05 -7.83
C ILE A 427 29.88 5.79 -9.13
N LEU A 428 29.03 5.24 -9.98
CA LEU A 428 28.55 5.88 -11.20
C LEU A 428 27.20 6.55 -10.92
N PRO A 429 27.15 7.86 -10.65
CA PRO A 429 25.90 8.59 -10.54
C PRO A 429 25.30 8.75 -11.94
N ASN A 430 24.09 8.26 -12.13
CA ASN A 430 23.32 8.45 -13.35
C ASN A 430 22.12 9.35 -13.10
N TRP A 431 21.86 10.20 -14.07
CA TRP A 431 20.80 11.19 -13.98
C TRP A 431 19.54 10.62 -14.61
N ASP A 432 18.45 10.65 -13.83
CA ASP A 432 17.14 10.13 -14.23
C ASP A 432 16.71 10.67 -15.60
N GLY A 433 16.43 9.75 -16.53
CA GLY A 433 16.06 10.07 -17.91
C GLY A 433 14.75 10.86 -17.99
N ALA A 434 13.76 10.51 -17.17
CA ALA A 434 12.47 11.19 -17.16
C ALA A 434 12.60 12.64 -16.66
N HIS A 435 13.42 12.88 -15.64
CA HIS A 435 13.73 14.23 -15.17
C HIS A 435 14.58 15.03 -16.17
N LYS A 436 15.48 14.40 -16.94
CA LYS A 436 16.16 15.08 -18.06
C LYS A 436 15.15 15.57 -19.10
N LEU A 437 14.18 14.73 -19.46
CA LEU A 437 13.13 15.08 -20.42
C LEU A 437 12.25 16.23 -19.91
N GLU A 438 11.95 16.26 -18.61
CA GLU A 438 11.27 17.40 -17.96
C GLU A 438 12.10 18.69 -18.06
N LYS A 439 13.42 18.62 -17.83
CA LYS A 439 14.30 19.79 -17.96
C LYS A 439 14.36 20.32 -19.38
N VAL A 440 14.35 19.43 -20.38
CA VAL A 440 14.25 19.84 -21.78
C VAL A 440 12.93 20.58 -22.03
N LEU A 441 11.80 20.09 -21.52
CA LEU A 441 10.52 20.80 -21.64
C LEU A 441 10.52 22.15 -20.90
N ASP A 442 11.12 22.23 -19.72
CA ASP A 442 11.31 23.48 -18.98
C ASP A 442 12.11 24.47 -19.83
N ASP A 443 13.23 24.03 -20.41
CA ASP A 443 14.10 24.88 -21.23
C ASP A 443 13.38 25.35 -22.49
N VAL A 444 12.63 24.46 -23.15
CA VAL A 444 11.76 24.83 -24.28
C VAL A 444 10.76 25.89 -23.86
N ARG A 445 10.09 25.77 -22.72
CA ARG A 445 9.10 26.76 -22.24
C ARG A 445 9.72 28.10 -21.79
N TRP A 446 10.88 28.04 -21.15
CA TRP A 446 11.47 29.19 -20.43
C TRP A 446 12.61 29.88 -21.16
N GLN A 447 13.30 29.21 -22.07
CA GLN A 447 14.48 29.75 -22.76
C GLN A 447 14.24 29.99 -24.25
N ASP A 448 13.38 29.20 -24.90
CA ASP A 448 13.12 29.37 -26.34
C ASP A 448 12.16 30.54 -26.63
N ALA A 449 12.59 31.45 -27.50
CA ALA A 449 11.81 32.59 -27.94
C ALA A 449 10.65 32.21 -28.87
N SER A 450 10.74 31.06 -29.54
CA SER A 450 9.73 30.56 -30.47
C SER A 450 8.48 30.00 -29.76
N THR A 451 8.62 29.65 -28.48
CA THR A 451 7.59 28.98 -27.64
C THR A 451 7.07 29.87 -26.51
N VAL A 452 7.28 31.19 -26.58
CA VAL A 452 6.77 32.16 -25.57
C VAL A 452 5.27 31.98 -25.29
N TRP A 453 4.52 31.52 -26.29
CA TRP A 453 3.10 31.21 -26.17
C TRP A 453 2.82 30.05 -25.19
N HIS A 454 3.70 29.06 -25.07
CA HIS A 454 3.55 27.91 -24.16
C HIS A 454 3.62 28.39 -22.71
N ARG A 455 4.59 29.25 -22.39
CA ARG A 455 4.68 29.93 -21.09
C ARG A 455 3.44 30.75 -20.78
N ALA A 456 2.96 31.53 -21.75
CA ALA A 456 1.74 32.33 -21.57
C ALA A 456 0.52 31.45 -21.27
N ILE A 457 0.40 30.30 -21.95
CA ILE A 457 -0.67 29.33 -21.70
C ILE A 457 -0.57 28.68 -20.32
N ALA A 458 0.62 28.27 -19.90
CA ALA A 458 0.84 27.71 -18.56
C ALA A 458 0.42 28.72 -17.48
N LYS A 459 0.84 29.98 -17.62
CA LYS A 459 0.46 31.08 -16.72
C LYS A 459 -1.05 31.32 -16.72
N ASN A 460 -1.66 31.54 -17.88
CA ASN A 460 -3.08 31.86 -18.00
C ASN A 460 -3.95 30.72 -17.43
N THR A 461 -3.61 29.47 -17.76
CA THR A 461 -4.31 28.29 -17.24
C THR A 461 -4.13 28.17 -15.73
N GLY A 462 -2.91 28.39 -15.21
CA GLY A 462 -2.65 28.40 -13.78
C GLY A 462 -3.48 29.44 -13.02
N GLU A 463 -3.53 30.67 -13.53
CA GLU A 463 -4.33 31.77 -12.96
C GLU A 463 -5.82 31.42 -12.93
N ILE A 464 -6.39 30.97 -14.05
CA ILE A 464 -7.81 30.58 -14.13
C ILE A 464 -8.12 29.43 -13.17
N LEU A 465 -7.34 28.35 -13.21
CA LEU A 465 -7.62 27.16 -12.42
C LEU A 465 -7.43 27.41 -10.92
N SER A 466 -6.50 28.28 -10.51
CA SER A 466 -6.26 28.63 -9.10
C SER A 466 -7.49 29.24 -8.41
N LYS A 467 -8.40 29.85 -9.18
CA LYS A 467 -9.64 30.45 -8.64
C LYS A 467 -10.76 29.45 -8.40
N ILE A 468 -10.66 28.28 -9.01
CA ILE A 468 -11.69 27.24 -8.98
C ILE A 468 -11.18 25.89 -8.46
N SER A 469 -9.92 25.80 -8.03
CA SER A 469 -9.28 24.57 -7.53
C SER A 469 -9.65 24.20 -6.10
N TRP A 470 -10.19 25.14 -5.31
CA TRP A 470 -10.65 24.87 -3.94
C TRP A 470 -11.66 25.91 -3.45
N GLY A 471 -12.32 25.62 -2.33
CA GLY A 471 -13.18 26.55 -1.61
C GLY A 471 -14.43 26.95 -2.40
N LYS A 472 -14.87 28.21 -2.23
CA LYS A 472 -16.14 28.70 -2.80
C LYS A 472 -16.18 28.63 -4.33
N GLY A 473 -15.09 28.98 -5.02
CA GLY A 473 -15.04 28.91 -6.49
C GLY A 473 -15.14 27.48 -7.03
N TYR A 474 -14.61 26.50 -6.29
CA TYR A 474 -14.75 25.08 -6.64
C TYR A 474 -16.20 24.62 -6.55
N GLU A 475 -16.89 24.93 -5.45
CA GLU A 475 -18.30 24.57 -5.28
C GLU A 475 -19.20 25.24 -6.32
N GLU A 476 -19.01 26.54 -6.58
CA GLU A 476 -19.77 27.28 -7.60
C GLU A 476 -19.54 26.68 -9.01
N ALA A 477 -18.30 26.29 -9.35
CA ALA A 477 -18.01 25.64 -10.62
C ALA A 477 -18.59 24.21 -10.70
N ARG A 478 -18.60 23.47 -9.58
CA ARG A 478 -19.23 22.14 -9.50
C ARG A 478 -20.73 22.22 -9.72
N GLU A 479 -21.41 23.19 -9.12
CA GLU A 479 -22.84 23.45 -9.32
C GLU A 479 -23.17 23.75 -10.79
N VAL A 480 -22.32 24.55 -11.46
CA VAL A 480 -22.44 24.79 -12.91
C VAL A 480 -22.26 23.50 -13.70
N GLY A 481 -21.32 22.63 -13.31
CA GLY A 481 -21.16 21.29 -13.89
C GLY A 481 -22.43 20.45 -13.78
N GLU A 482 -23.01 20.38 -12.58
CA GLU A 482 -24.27 19.67 -12.32
C GLU A 482 -25.42 20.22 -13.17
N ALA A 483 -25.56 21.54 -13.26
CA ALA A 483 -26.57 22.20 -14.09
C ALA A 483 -26.40 21.92 -15.60
N LEU A 484 -25.16 21.74 -16.06
CA LEU A 484 -24.82 21.37 -17.44
C LEU A 484 -24.86 19.86 -17.68
N ASN A 485 -25.22 19.05 -16.68
CA ASN A 485 -25.12 17.59 -16.69
C ASN A 485 -23.71 17.09 -17.10
N ARG A 486 -22.68 17.72 -16.54
CA ARG A 486 -21.27 17.42 -16.79
C ARG A 486 -20.52 17.24 -15.48
N ARG A 487 -19.72 16.19 -15.40
CA ARG A 487 -18.85 15.96 -14.26
C ARG A 487 -17.74 17.02 -14.24
N PHE A 488 -17.68 17.80 -13.16
CA PHE A 488 -16.56 18.72 -12.93
C PHE A 488 -15.32 17.93 -12.50
N LEU A 489 -14.29 17.90 -13.36
CA LEU A 489 -13.03 17.23 -13.06
C LEU A 489 -12.17 18.12 -12.14
N ASN A 490 -11.45 17.52 -11.20
CA ASN A 490 -10.64 18.26 -10.24
C ASN A 490 -9.62 19.18 -10.94
N PRO A 491 -9.76 20.52 -10.88
CA PRO A 491 -8.84 21.43 -11.54
C PRO A 491 -7.56 21.56 -10.72
N LYS A 492 -6.42 21.31 -11.38
CA LYS A 492 -5.10 21.52 -10.81
C LYS A 492 -4.41 22.62 -11.59
N ALA A 493 -3.81 23.58 -10.90
CA ALA A 493 -2.95 24.57 -11.55
C ALA A 493 -1.67 23.91 -12.07
N HIS A 494 -1.07 24.54 -13.08
CA HIS A 494 0.26 24.20 -13.55
C HIS A 494 1.28 24.33 -12.41
N CYS A 495 2.28 23.45 -12.39
CA CYS A 495 3.35 23.43 -11.40
C CYS A 495 4.66 23.10 -12.12
N ASP A 496 5.65 23.98 -11.99
CA ASP A 496 6.94 23.88 -12.70
C ASP A 496 7.80 22.70 -12.24
N THR A 497 7.48 22.09 -11.09
CA THR A 497 8.28 21.01 -10.48
C THR A 497 7.65 19.63 -10.68
N ARG A 498 6.80 19.46 -11.68
CA ARG A 498 6.06 18.22 -11.93
C ARG A 498 6.21 17.82 -13.39
N PHE A 499 6.46 16.53 -13.61
CA PHE A 499 6.60 15.91 -14.93
C PHE A 499 5.49 16.28 -15.94
N ALA A 500 5.81 16.11 -17.24
CA ALA A 500 4.92 16.29 -18.38
C ALA A 500 3.52 15.67 -18.20
N GLN A 501 3.42 14.54 -17.49
CA GLN A 501 2.15 13.90 -17.14
C GLN A 501 1.20 14.83 -16.38
N ALA A 502 1.73 15.54 -15.38
CA ALA A 502 0.96 16.46 -14.57
C ALA A 502 0.50 17.65 -15.40
N GLU A 503 1.40 18.24 -16.19
CA GLU A 503 1.07 19.34 -17.09
C GLU A 503 0.03 18.96 -18.14
N ARG A 504 0.18 17.79 -18.77
CA ARG A 504 -0.83 17.25 -19.70
C ARG A 504 -2.21 17.18 -19.05
N LYS A 505 -2.27 16.69 -17.80
CA LYS A 505 -3.52 16.57 -17.05
C LYS A 505 -4.14 17.94 -16.73
N VAL A 506 -3.33 18.98 -16.53
CA VAL A 506 -3.81 20.36 -16.38
C VAL A 506 -4.54 20.81 -17.64
N TYR A 507 -3.92 20.69 -18.81
CA TYR A 507 -4.55 21.10 -20.07
C TYR A 507 -5.73 20.22 -20.48
N GLN A 508 -5.66 18.91 -20.23
CA GLN A 508 -6.76 17.99 -20.46
C GLN A 508 -7.98 18.37 -19.61
N ASN A 509 -7.79 18.57 -18.30
CA ASN A 509 -8.86 18.97 -17.40
C ASN A 509 -9.40 20.37 -17.76
N MET A 510 -8.54 21.30 -18.19
CA MET A 510 -8.98 22.61 -18.67
C MET A 510 -9.86 22.50 -19.93
N GLY A 511 -9.48 21.63 -20.87
CA GLY A 511 -10.25 21.34 -22.08
C GLY A 511 -11.60 20.70 -21.76
N ASP A 512 -11.63 19.70 -20.88
CA ASP A 512 -12.84 18.95 -20.50
C ASP A 512 -13.80 19.81 -19.66
N ASN A 513 -13.27 20.63 -18.75
CA ASN A 513 -14.06 21.55 -17.93
C ASN A 513 -14.37 22.88 -18.66
N TYR A 514 -13.92 23.09 -19.89
CA TYR A 514 -13.96 24.41 -20.55
C TYR A 514 -15.34 25.07 -20.49
N LEU A 515 -16.39 24.34 -20.87
CA LEU A 515 -17.76 24.88 -20.88
C LEU A 515 -18.25 25.26 -19.47
N ILE A 516 -17.88 24.46 -18.45
CA ILE A 516 -18.20 24.74 -17.05
C ILE A 516 -17.52 26.06 -16.63
N ILE A 517 -16.23 26.18 -16.90
CA ILE A 517 -15.42 27.35 -16.52
C ILE A 517 -15.90 28.62 -17.24
N VAL A 518 -16.19 28.54 -18.54
CA VAL A 518 -16.74 29.67 -19.30
C VAL A 518 -18.10 30.07 -18.75
N THR A 519 -18.99 29.11 -18.46
CA THR A 519 -20.33 29.39 -17.95
C THR A 519 -20.27 30.01 -16.55
N HIS A 520 -19.43 29.47 -15.67
CA HIS A 520 -19.17 30.03 -14.35
C HIS A 520 -18.66 31.48 -14.42
N ASN A 521 -17.65 31.74 -15.26
CA ASN A 521 -17.13 33.10 -15.43
C ASN A 521 -18.13 34.05 -16.08
N ARG A 522 -19.01 33.58 -16.98
CA ARG A 522 -20.13 34.39 -17.51
C ARG A 522 -21.10 34.80 -16.41
N GLN A 523 -21.49 33.87 -15.54
CA GLN A 523 -22.36 34.17 -14.40
C GLN A 523 -21.72 35.21 -13.47
N LEU A 524 -20.43 35.09 -13.17
CA LEU A 524 -19.69 36.08 -12.38
C LEU A 524 -19.57 37.44 -13.08
N ALA A 525 -19.30 37.46 -14.39
CA ALA A 525 -19.15 38.68 -15.18
C ALA A 525 -20.47 39.47 -15.30
N HIS A 526 -21.61 38.78 -15.24
CA HIS A 526 -22.96 39.36 -15.29
C HIS A 526 -23.59 39.58 -13.91
N LEU A 527 -22.87 39.32 -12.82
CA LEU A 527 -23.35 39.53 -11.46
C LEU A 527 -23.71 41.01 -11.25
N ASP A 528 -24.99 41.29 -10.96
CA ASP A 528 -25.43 42.64 -10.63
C ASP A 528 -24.96 43.03 -9.22
N VAL A 529 -23.76 43.60 -9.14
CA VAL A 529 -23.12 43.98 -7.89
C VAL A 529 -23.92 45.03 -7.10
N ARG A 530 -24.89 45.71 -7.72
CA ARG A 530 -25.74 46.70 -7.02
C ARG A 530 -26.69 46.04 -6.02
N THR A 531 -27.07 44.79 -6.29
CA THR A 531 -27.97 44.01 -5.43
C THR A 531 -27.28 43.45 -4.19
N LEU A 532 -25.94 43.50 -4.13
CA LEU A 532 -25.17 42.99 -3.00
C LEU A 532 -25.01 44.03 -1.87
N PRO A 533 -24.88 43.59 -0.60
CA PRO A 533 -24.56 44.47 0.52
C PRO A 533 -23.24 45.22 0.30
N ASP A 534 -23.14 46.46 0.80
CA ASP A 534 -21.96 47.34 0.60
C ASP A 534 -20.63 46.67 0.97
N THR A 535 -20.62 45.87 2.04
CA THR A 535 -19.44 45.13 2.52
C THR A 535 -18.93 44.08 1.52
N GLN A 536 -19.75 43.67 0.54
CA GLN A 536 -19.42 42.66 -0.47
C GLN A 536 -19.21 43.26 -1.87
N ARG A 537 -19.62 44.51 -2.10
CA ARG A 537 -19.60 45.14 -3.44
C ARG A 537 -18.20 45.23 -4.04
N THR A 538 -17.20 45.64 -3.26
CA THR A 538 -15.82 45.79 -3.77
C THR A 538 -15.26 44.45 -4.27
N ARG A 539 -15.33 43.40 -3.43
CA ARG A 539 -14.88 42.05 -3.79
C ARG A 539 -15.65 41.47 -4.97
N ALA A 540 -16.96 41.71 -5.05
CA ALA A 540 -17.77 41.25 -6.17
C ALA A 540 -17.40 41.98 -7.48
N ARG A 541 -17.09 43.28 -7.44
CA ARG A 541 -16.59 44.02 -8.61
C ARG A 541 -15.25 43.48 -9.09
N GLU A 542 -14.32 43.21 -8.17
CA GLU A 542 -13.02 42.60 -8.50
C GLU A 542 -13.18 41.23 -9.15
N ARG A 543 -14.00 40.35 -8.56
CA ARG A 543 -14.31 39.02 -9.14
C ARG A 543 -14.96 39.13 -10.52
N ALA A 544 -15.90 40.05 -10.70
CA ALA A 544 -16.57 40.25 -11.98
C ALA A 544 -15.62 40.81 -13.05
N ALA A 545 -14.69 41.70 -12.68
CA ALA A 545 -13.66 42.22 -13.58
C ALA A 545 -12.66 41.12 -13.98
N GLU A 546 -12.18 40.34 -13.01
CA GLU A 546 -11.29 39.21 -13.25
C GLU A 546 -11.95 38.16 -14.16
N ALA A 547 -13.22 37.81 -13.91
CA ALA A 547 -13.97 36.89 -14.75
C ALA A 547 -14.10 37.37 -16.21
N LYS A 548 -14.23 38.69 -16.44
CA LYS A 548 -14.25 39.28 -17.80
C LYS A 548 -12.91 39.12 -18.52
N GLU A 549 -11.80 39.33 -17.83
CA GLU A 549 -10.47 39.13 -18.42
C GLU A 549 -10.22 37.64 -18.73
N PHE A 550 -10.62 36.73 -17.84
CA PHE A 550 -10.54 35.29 -18.12
C PHE A 550 -11.41 34.89 -19.32
N LEU A 551 -12.64 35.39 -19.43
CA LEU A 551 -13.49 35.14 -20.59
C LEU A 551 -12.88 35.65 -21.89
N LYS A 552 -12.30 36.86 -21.87
CA LYS A 552 -11.62 37.44 -23.03
C LYS A 552 -10.47 36.57 -23.50
N GLU A 553 -9.76 35.92 -22.58
CA GLU A 553 -8.67 35.00 -22.92
C GLU A 553 -9.19 33.64 -23.39
N MET A 554 -10.09 33.02 -22.63
CA MET A 554 -10.63 31.69 -22.92
C MET A 554 -11.45 31.64 -24.21
N THR A 555 -12.01 32.75 -24.65
CA THR A 555 -12.74 32.85 -25.92
C THR A 555 -11.81 33.05 -27.11
N LYS A 556 -10.49 33.18 -26.95
CA LYS A 556 -9.57 33.22 -28.09
C LYS A 556 -9.43 31.83 -28.70
N LEU A 557 -9.55 31.71 -30.02
CA LEU A 557 -9.28 30.47 -30.74
C LEU A 557 -7.86 29.95 -30.45
N ALA A 558 -6.88 30.85 -30.37
CA ALA A 558 -5.50 30.51 -30.03
C ALA A 558 -5.39 29.83 -28.66
N PHE A 559 -6.15 30.27 -27.66
CA PHE A 559 -6.13 29.65 -26.33
C PHE A 559 -6.59 28.19 -26.40
N VAL A 560 -7.75 27.95 -27.02
CA VAL A 560 -8.34 26.60 -27.13
C VAL A 560 -7.45 25.66 -27.96
N VAL A 561 -6.97 26.11 -29.12
CA VAL A 561 -6.10 25.28 -29.96
C VAL A 561 -4.80 24.91 -29.24
N ARG A 562 -4.20 25.85 -28.49
CA ARG A 562 -2.96 25.59 -27.74
C ARG A 562 -3.16 24.63 -26.58
N ILE A 563 -4.24 24.73 -25.79
CA ILE A 563 -4.47 23.78 -24.69
C ILE A 563 -4.72 22.35 -25.21
N LEU A 564 -5.47 22.20 -26.31
CA LEU A 564 -5.75 20.89 -26.90
C LEU A 564 -4.49 20.32 -27.55
N GLY A 565 -3.78 21.13 -28.33
CA GLY A 565 -2.53 20.73 -28.98
C GLY A 565 -1.43 20.36 -27.99
N LEU A 566 -1.24 21.14 -26.92
CA LEU A 566 -0.29 20.79 -25.86
C LEU A 566 -0.70 19.51 -25.13
N SER A 567 -2.00 19.27 -24.92
CA SER A 567 -2.46 18.01 -24.31
C SER A 567 -2.11 16.78 -25.16
N ASP A 568 -2.23 16.91 -26.48
CA ASP A 568 -1.86 15.87 -27.44
C ASP A 568 -0.34 15.69 -27.53
N LEU A 569 0.45 16.78 -27.65
CA LEU A 569 1.91 16.71 -27.73
C LEU A 569 2.54 16.18 -26.43
N LEU A 570 2.08 16.66 -25.27
CA LEU A 570 2.57 16.18 -23.97
C LEU A 570 2.18 14.72 -23.70
N ARG A 571 1.21 14.14 -24.43
CA ARG A 571 0.95 12.69 -24.37
C ARG A 571 2.17 11.91 -24.81
N CYS A 572 2.76 12.29 -25.94
CA CYS A 572 3.92 11.62 -26.51
C CYS A 572 5.12 11.73 -25.57
N VAL A 573 5.37 12.93 -25.02
CA VAL A 573 6.45 13.14 -24.03
C VAL A 573 6.20 12.35 -22.74
N LYS A 574 4.96 12.31 -22.25
CA LYS A 574 4.57 11.49 -21.10
C LYS A 574 4.79 10.00 -21.36
N ASP A 575 4.46 9.49 -22.55
CA ASP A 575 4.66 8.08 -22.89
C ASP A 575 6.16 7.72 -22.95
N LEU A 576 7.01 8.62 -23.46
CA LEU A 576 8.47 8.45 -23.40
C LEU A 576 9.00 8.48 -21.96
N ALA A 577 8.56 9.44 -21.13
CA ALA A 577 8.95 9.52 -19.73
C ALA A 577 8.57 8.25 -18.94
N LEU A 578 7.36 7.71 -19.15
CA LEU A 578 6.91 6.47 -18.52
C LEU A 578 7.72 5.26 -18.99
N PHE A 579 8.11 5.23 -20.27
CA PHE A 579 8.99 4.20 -20.79
C PHE A 579 10.37 4.26 -20.12
N GLN A 580 10.97 5.45 -19.99
CA GLN A 580 12.24 5.65 -19.28
C GLN A 580 12.20 5.25 -17.80
N GLN A 581 11.01 5.31 -17.17
CA GLN A 581 10.80 4.91 -15.77
C GLN A 581 10.52 3.40 -15.61
N THR A 582 10.48 2.64 -16.71
CA THR A 582 10.20 1.20 -16.65
C THR A 582 11.43 0.44 -16.17
N VAL A 583 11.30 -0.25 -15.03
CA VAL A 583 12.41 -0.92 -14.31
C VAL A 583 13.15 -1.97 -15.15
N ASN A 584 12.45 -2.65 -16.07
CA ASN A 584 13.03 -3.71 -16.89
C ASN A 584 13.35 -3.27 -18.33
N THR A 585 13.40 -1.95 -18.57
CA THR A 585 13.85 -1.42 -19.85
C THR A 585 15.36 -1.22 -19.81
N LEU A 586 16.04 -1.76 -20.82
CA LEU A 586 17.48 -1.73 -20.93
C LEU A 586 17.95 -0.39 -21.50
N PRO A 587 19.16 0.08 -21.16
CA PRO A 587 19.62 1.41 -21.58
C PRO A 587 19.58 1.65 -23.10
N TRP A 588 19.89 0.65 -23.92
CA TRP A 588 19.83 0.79 -25.38
C TRP A 588 18.39 0.86 -25.90
N GLU A 589 17.43 0.18 -25.25
CA GLU A 589 16.01 0.27 -25.62
C GLU A 589 15.49 1.68 -25.35
N VAL A 590 15.94 2.32 -24.26
CA VAL A 590 15.68 3.73 -23.98
C VAL A 590 16.19 4.61 -25.12
N VAL A 591 17.46 4.44 -25.51
CA VAL A 591 18.07 5.22 -26.60
C VAL A 591 17.36 5.00 -27.93
N GLU A 592 17.06 3.76 -28.30
CA GLU A 592 16.31 3.43 -29.52
C GLU A 592 14.92 4.08 -29.50
N ARG A 593 14.24 4.05 -28.36
CA ARG A 593 12.94 4.70 -28.20
C ARG A 593 13.02 6.21 -28.30
N GLU A 594 14.04 6.84 -27.72
CA GLU A 594 14.30 8.28 -27.81
C GLU A 594 14.57 8.71 -29.25
N VAL A 595 15.43 7.98 -29.98
CA VAL A 595 15.73 8.25 -31.39
C VAL A 595 14.48 8.11 -32.25
N HIS A 596 13.72 7.01 -32.08
CA HIS A 596 12.47 6.82 -32.80
C HIS A 596 11.45 7.93 -32.49
N PHE A 597 11.31 8.29 -31.22
CA PHE A 597 10.44 9.36 -30.77
C PHE A 597 10.82 10.70 -31.43
N HIS A 598 12.10 11.06 -31.43
CA HIS A 598 12.57 12.32 -31.98
C HIS A 598 12.46 12.36 -33.53
N ASP A 599 13.05 11.39 -34.21
CA ASP A 599 13.23 11.46 -35.67
C ASP A 599 11.97 11.08 -36.44
N VAL A 600 11.27 10.04 -35.97
CA VAL A 600 10.10 9.50 -36.68
C VAL A 600 8.84 10.18 -36.17
N GLN A 601 8.58 10.09 -34.86
CA GLN A 601 7.31 10.56 -34.32
C GLN A 601 7.22 12.10 -34.30
N MET A 602 8.15 12.79 -33.65
CA MET A 602 8.10 14.25 -33.54
C MET A 602 8.39 14.93 -34.87
N ASN A 603 9.58 14.73 -35.44
CA ASN A 603 10.06 15.52 -36.59
C ASN A 603 9.36 15.18 -37.91
N THR A 604 9.07 13.90 -38.16
CA THR A 604 8.50 13.48 -39.44
C THR A 604 6.98 13.45 -39.38
N GLN A 605 6.40 12.72 -38.42
CA GLN A 605 4.97 12.46 -38.38
C GLN A 605 4.18 13.66 -37.82
N LEU A 606 4.42 14.07 -36.58
CA LEU A 606 3.63 15.09 -35.90
C LEU A 606 3.83 16.48 -36.52
N THR A 607 5.08 16.90 -36.73
CA THR A 607 5.40 18.18 -37.39
C THR A 607 4.87 18.24 -38.81
N GLY A 608 5.01 17.14 -39.58
CA GLY A 608 4.46 17.05 -40.94
C GLY A 608 2.94 17.21 -40.97
N GLN A 609 2.22 16.51 -40.09
CA GLN A 609 0.75 16.62 -39.98
C GLN A 609 0.29 18.02 -39.59
N LEU A 610 0.96 18.66 -38.65
CA LEU A 610 0.65 20.03 -38.22
C LEU A 610 0.91 21.04 -39.36
N HIS A 611 2.05 20.92 -40.05
CA HIS A 611 2.41 21.79 -41.17
C HIS A 611 1.40 21.67 -42.34
N ASP A 612 1.04 20.44 -42.69
CA ASP A 612 0.10 20.12 -43.77
C ASP A 612 -1.37 20.27 -43.36
N CYS A 613 -1.63 20.50 -42.07
CA CYS A 613 -2.97 20.57 -41.47
C CYS A 613 -3.78 19.27 -41.68
N LYS A 614 -3.12 18.12 -41.63
CA LYS A 614 -3.69 16.76 -41.80
C LYS A 614 -3.57 15.98 -40.50
N LEU A 615 -4.33 16.42 -39.49
CA LEU A 615 -4.38 15.76 -38.19
C LEU A 615 -4.99 14.36 -38.31
N THR A 616 -4.46 13.39 -37.57
CA THR A 616 -5.09 12.08 -37.36
C THR A 616 -5.66 11.98 -35.94
N GLU A 617 -6.68 11.14 -35.77
CA GLU A 617 -7.26 10.85 -34.44
C GLU A 617 -6.23 10.17 -33.52
N GLU A 618 -5.34 9.35 -34.07
CA GLU A 618 -4.33 8.62 -33.32
C GLU A 618 -3.28 9.55 -32.72
N ASP A 619 -2.83 10.54 -33.48
CA ASP A 619 -1.74 11.44 -33.12
C ASP A 619 -2.22 12.65 -32.31
N PHE A 620 -3.36 13.21 -32.72
CA PHE A 620 -3.94 14.42 -32.15
C PHE A 620 -5.41 14.22 -31.72
N PRO A 621 -5.71 13.29 -30.80
CA PRO A 621 -7.09 12.92 -30.49
C PRO A 621 -7.93 14.10 -30.00
N MET A 622 -7.36 15.04 -29.25
CA MET A 622 -8.11 16.19 -28.74
C MET A 622 -8.35 17.24 -29.82
N LEU A 623 -7.32 17.60 -30.61
CA LEU A 623 -7.49 18.55 -31.71
C LEU A 623 -8.35 18.00 -32.85
N PHE A 624 -8.13 16.74 -33.23
CA PHE A 624 -8.87 16.07 -34.31
C PHE A 624 -10.36 16.06 -34.03
N LYS A 625 -10.75 15.62 -32.82
CA LYS A 625 -12.15 15.57 -32.37
C LYS A 625 -12.88 16.92 -32.50
N HIS A 626 -12.16 18.02 -32.36
CA HIS A 626 -12.73 19.38 -32.37
C HIS A 626 -12.34 20.19 -33.61
N GLN A 627 -11.70 19.58 -34.60
CA GLN A 627 -11.10 20.30 -35.73
C GLN A 627 -12.13 21.11 -36.52
N GLU A 628 -13.29 20.52 -36.84
CA GLU A 628 -14.33 21.20 -37.61
C GLU A 628 -14.92 22.41 -36.85
N ASP A 629 -15.24 22.22 -35.57
CA ASP A 629 -15.75 23.27 -34.69
C ASP A 629 -14.72 24.42 -34.58
N LEU A 630 -13.45 24.10 -34.37
CA LEU A 630 -12.38 25.09 -34.23
C LEU A 630 -12.17 25.90 -35.52
N MET A 631 -12.26 25.25 -36.69
CA MET A 631 -12.25 25.96 -37.98
C MET A 631 -13.46 26.91 -38.15
N GLN A 632 -14.58 26.60 -37.50
CA GLN A 632 -15.77 27.44 -37.44
C GLN A 632 -15.76 28.44 -36.26
N LYS A 633 -14.64 28.54 -35.53
CA LYS A 633 -14.49 29.38 -34.32
C LYS A 633 -15.49 28.99 -33.23
N ARG A 634 -15.66 27.69 -32.99
CA ARG A 634 -16.51 27.17 -31.92
C ARG A 634 -15.75 26.14 -31.11
N TYR A 635 -16.08 26.05 -29.83
CA TYR A 635 -15.66 24.94 -28.99
C TYR A 635 -16.71 24.69 -27.90
N MET A 636 -17.25 23.48 -27.85
CA MET A 636 -18.34 23.11 -26.93
C MET A 636 -19.52 24.11 -26.96
N GLY A 637 -19.88 24.62 -28.14
CA GLY A 637 -20.97 25.59 -28.31
C GLY A 637 -20.63 27.04 -27.95
N VAL A 638 -19.40 27.33 -27.51
CA VAL A 638 -18.92 28.70 -27.26
C VAL A 638 -18.30 29.27 -28.53
N GLU A 639 -18.73 30.48 -28.94
CA GLU A 639 -18.10 31.21 -30.04
C GLU A 639 -16.74 31.77 -29.63
N LEU A 640 -15.76 31.61 -30.52
CA LEU A 640 -14.37 31.99 -30.33
C LEU A 640 -14.01 33.21 -31.19
N THR A 641 -13.10 34.01 -30.66
CA THR A 641 -12.52 35.18 -31.32
C THR A 641 -11.19 34.82 -31.97
N THR A 642 -10.90 35.45 -33.11
CA THR A 642 -9.61 35.31 -33.81
C THR A 642 -8.82 36.59 -33.73
N ALA A 643 -7.50 36.51 -33.88
CA ALA A 643 -6.67 37.70 -34.00
C ALA A 643 -7.11 38.57 -35.21
N PRO A 644 -6.97 39.90 -35.15
CA PRO A 644 -7.43 40.82 -36.19
C PRO A 644 -6.85 40.50 -37.59
N VAL A 645 -5.62 40.01 -37.65
CA VAL A 645 -4.92 39.63 -38.89
C VAL A 645 -5.67 38.58 -39.72
N PHE A 646 -6.51 37.76 -39.09
CA PHE A 646 -7.29 36.75 -39.79
C PHE A 646 -8.66 37.24 -40.25
N ALA A 647 -9.03 38.51 -39.98
CA ALA A 647 -10.30 39.12 -40.38
C ALA A 647 -11.55 38.25 -40.06
N GLY A 648 -11.52 37.50 -38.96
CA GLY A 648 -12.61 36.59 -38.58
C GLY A 648 -12.63 35.23 -39.30
N ASN A 649 -11.64 34.92 -40.16
CA ASN A 649 -11.50 33.65 -40.86
C ASN A 649 -10.94 32.57 -39.93
N GLY A 650 -11.83 31.77 -39.32
CA GLY A 650 -11.48 30.70 -38.40
C GLY A 650 -10.57 29.64 -39.00
N LYS A 651 -10.82 29.23 -40.26
CA LYS A 651 -10.00 28.21 -40.95
C LYS A 651 -8.57 28.69 -41.17
N ALA A 652 -8.38 29.93 -41.61
CA ALA A 652 -7.04 30.51 -41.78
C ALA A 652 -6.31 30.64 -40.43
N ALA A 653 -7.02 31.11 -39.39
CA ALA A 653 -6.48 31.22 -38.05
C ALA A 653 -6.07 29.85 -37.47
N PHE A 654 -6.93 28.84 -37.57
CA PHE A 654 -6.66 27.48 -37.11
C PHE A 654 -5.43 26.89 -37.81
N LYS A 655 -5.33 26.99 -39.14
CA LYS A 655 -4.14 26.53 -39.88
C LYS A 655 -2.86 27.25 -39.45
N SER A 656 -2.95 28.56 -39.20
CA SER A 656 -1.79 29.32 -38.70
C SER A 656 -1.35 28.84 -37.31
N LEU A 657 -2.30 28.50 -36.45
CA LEU A 657 -2.02 27.98 -35.11
C LEU A 657 -1.43 26.56 -35.14
N LEU A 658 -1.86 25.70 -36.07
CA LEU A 658 -1.20 24.40 -36.26
C LEU A 658 0.26 24.56 -36.69
N LYS A 659 0.55 25.52 -37.58
CA LYS A 659 1.94 25.85 -37.95
C LYS A 659 2.75 26.48 -36.82
N GLU A 660 2.09 27.12 -35.85
CA GLU A 660 2.73 27.60 -34.63
C GLU A 660 3.06 26.43 -33.69
N LEU A 661 2.17 25.44 -33.56
CA LEU A 661 2.40 24.21 -32.80
C LEU A 661 3.47 23.30 -33.43
N ALA A 662 3.66 23.38 -34.74
CA ALA A 662 4.68 22.62 -35.47
C ALA A 662 6.11 23.13 -35.22
N LYS A 663 6.23 24.37 -34.73
CA LYS A 663 7.49 24.97 -34.29
C LYS A 663 7.67 24.67 -32.82
#